data_AF-A0A945WZ83-F1
#
_entry.id   AF-A0A945WZ83-F1
#
_cell.length_a   1.000
_cell.length_b   1.000
_cell.length_c   1.000
_cell.angle_alpha   90.00
_cell.angle_beta   90.00
_cell.angle_gamma   90.00
#
_symmetry.space_group_name_H-M   'P 1'
#
loop_
_entity.id
_entity.type
_entity.pdbx_description
1 polymer ?
#
loop_
_entity_poly.entity_id
_entity_poly.type
_entity_poly.pdbx_seq_one_letter_code
_entity_poly.pdbx_strand_id
1 'polypeptide(L)'
;MSIQRTCILPRQHSRSLISRLLREGLVRLIVLTLLTRLSAQAADSPYADDPLTPVYRAAAEHILAETGTARGNCIVFGAGTGRLAWELRTSGRFRVLGVEEDANHVMTGRQALHEADVYGDQITLHHGVLTNLRYRDYAAAVVVSDTIIAEGRCPGAAAEMFRMVRPDGGIALIGQPVGCPNPLPRKDLESWLRDGGLSCQVTEDTRGVWARIERPPLPGAGEWTHNLADIGNTACSGDTRTSDRVVPLWFGEPGPAAMTDRHWRPHSPLYKHGRLFVAGNDRIICSDAYNGARLWDLSVPNCSRIAMMRDAGFLALASDFLYVAVEGRCLKVDVATGQVKSTLTVPTKGREWGYIATVDDALFGSTQVPGASYIAARTARGAVGNQLGRGNERMVVASTALFCLDRHTGQLRWTYDGGSAIANAAICIDEQSVYFIESTAPAAAGDSDGRVPLATFTEGSGEHITCLDRDTGRVVWRHQCDLLFRHVMHLSCAQGVVLAGGCRSHERDFWYHLRAYRATDGSPLWERDVPSGFGTKDTDHGKQDKHAMIIGNTVYLKQGNFDLTKGTPLGYRFPTSSCAECSSSLKHIFSRNGGCPTAFALNGKGKGVTLCSAMRPGCYISIIPAGGIVVLPALSAGCTCGYTLQTSIGWLPR
;
A
#
# COMPACT_ATOMS: atom_id res chain seq x y z
N MET A 1 -42.96 52.09 -33.39
CA MET A 1 -43.24 51.67 -32.00
C MET A 1 -42.32 50.51 -31.65
N SER A 2 -41.79 50.52 -30.42
CA SER A 2 -40.93 49.51 -29.78
C SER A 2 -39.44 49.50 -30.15
N ILE A 3 -38.66 49.91 -29.16
CA ILE A 3 -37.21 50.02 -29.05
C ILE A 3 -36.68 48.74 -28.41
N GLN A 4 -35.72 48.04 -29.01
CA GLN A 4 -34.88 47.06 -28.31
C GLN A 4 -33.71 47.79 -27.65
N ARG A 5 -33.68 47.82 -26.32
CA ARG A 5 -32.51 48.26 -25.53
C ARG A 5 -31.67 47.04 -25.15
N THR A 6 -30.46 47.01 -25.69
CA THR A 6 -29.29 46.29 -25.21
C THR A 6 -28.94 46.77 -23.79
N CYS A 7 -28.77 45.84 -22.84
CA CYS A 7 -28.20 46.13 -21.53
C CYS A 7 -26.92 45.30 -21.35
N ILE A 8 -25.79 45.96 -21.54
CA ILE A 8 -24.45 45.47 -21.23
C ILE A 8 -24.18 45.84 -19.76
N LEU A 9 -24.01 44.84 -18.90
CA LEU A 9 -23.57 45.03 -17.51
C LEU A 9 -22.03 44.88 -17.43
N PRO A 10 -21.30 45.77 -16.71
CA PRO A 10 -19.84 45.71 -16.64
C PRO A 10 -19.36 44.56 -15.75
N ARG A 11 -18.42 43.76 -16.29
CA ARG A 11 -17.88 42.52 -15.71
C ARG A 11 -16.80 42.72 -14.63
N GLN A 12 -16.70 43.88 -13.98
CA GLN A 12 -15.54 44.20 -13.12
C GLN A 12 -15.80 44.27 -11.59
N HIS A 13 -17.04 44.16 -11.10
CA HIS A 13 -17.31 44.21 -9.64
C HIS A 13 -17.72 42.89 -8.98
N SER A 14 -17.91 41.79 -9.74
CA SER A 14 -18.35 40.50 -9.17
C SER A 14 -17.19 39.63 -8.65
N ARG A 15 -15.96 39.80 -9.14
CA ARG A 15 -14.80 38.99 -8.71
C ARG A 15 -14.32 39.34 -7.30
N SER A 16 -14.42 40.60 -6.87
CA SER A 16 -13.99 41.01 -5.52
C SER A 16 -14.96 40.52 -4.45
N LEU A 17 -16.28 40.55 -4.72
CA LEU A 17 -17.32 40.09 -3.80
C LEU A 17 -17.29 38.56 -3.60
N ILE A 18 -17.11 37.79 -4.68
CA ILE A 18 -16.97 36.33 -4.62
C ILE A 18 -15.65 35.94 -3.93
N SER A 19 -14.55 36.67 -4.16
CA SER A 19 -13.29 36.42 -3.44
C SER A 19 -13.38 36.73 -1.94
N ARG A 20 -14.17 37.75 -1.55
CA ARG A 20 -14.47 38.07 -0.15
C ARG A 20 -15.37 37.04 0.49
N LEU A 21 -16.44 36.61 -0.18
CA LEU A 21 -17.34 35.56 0.31
C LEU A 21 -16.64 34.19 0.40
N LEU A 22 -15.72 33.88 -0.52
CA LEU A 22 -14.88 32.68 -0.45
C LEU A 22 -13.84 32.79 0.67
N ARG A 23 -13.23 33.97 0.90
CA ARG A 23 -12.32 34.17 2.05
C ARG A 23 -13.05 34.13 3.37
N GLU A 24 -14.21 34.76 3.50
CA GLU A 24 -15.03 34.73 4.72
C GLU A 24 -15.65 33.35 4.96
N GLY A 25 -16.03 32.63 3.91
CA GLY A 25 -16.48 31.24 3.96
C GLY A 25 -15.37 30.26 4.31
N LEU A 26 -14.17 30.43 3.76
CA LEU A 26 -12.98 29.62 4.08
C LEU A 26 -12.46 29.93 5.48
N VAL A 27 -12.47 31.19 5.91
CA VAL A 27 -12.14 31.59 7.29
C VAL A 27 -13.19 31.07 8.25
N ARG A 28 -14.49 31.11 7.93
CA ARG A 28 -15.53 30.45 8.75
C ARG A 28 -15.37 28.94 8.79
N LEU A 29 -14.99 28.28 7.69
CA LEU A 29 -14.77 26.83 7.68
C LEU A 29 -13.49 26.45 8.44
N ILE A 30 -12.41 27.22 8.28
CA ILE A 30 -11.15 27.06 9.05
C ILE A 30 -11.41 27.34 10.52
N VAL A 31 -12.15 28.39 10.87
CA VAL A 31 -12.55 28.71 12.24
C VAL A 31 -13.56 27.70 12.77
N LEU A 32 -14.47 27.13 11.98
CA LEU A 32 -15.33 26.02 12.41
C LEU A 32 -14.55 24.71 12.54
N THR A 33 -13.49 24.48 11.75
CA THR A 33 -12.64 23.27 11.82
C THR A 33 -11.62 23.38 12.95
N LEU A 34 -11.09 24.59 13.20
CA LEU A 34 -10.29 24.93 14.37
C LEU A 34 -11.16 24.98 15.61
N LEU A 35 -12.38 25.51 15.57
CA LEU A 35 -13.33 25.45 16.67
C LEU A 35 -13.81 24.03 16.88
N THR A 36 -14.13 23.20 15.88
CA THR A 36 -14.44 21.76 16.15
C THR A 36 -13.23 20.96 16.62
N ARG A 37 -11.99 21.37 16.29
CA ARG A 37 -10.76 20.80 16.89
C ARG A 37 -10.41 21.39 18.26
N LEU A 38 -10.89 22.59 18.60
CA LEU A 38 -10.73 23.27 19.89
C LEU A 38 -11.98 23.12 20.79
N SER A 39 -13.07 22.56 20.26
CA SER A 39 -14.38 22.30 20.86
C SER A 39 -14.71 20.82 20.85
N ALA A 40 -13.69 19.96 20.77
CA ALA A 40 -13.70 18.85 21.72
C ALA A 40 -13.74 19.52 23.09
N GLN A 41 -14.96 19.87 23.54
CA GLN A 41 -15.24 20.17 24.93
C GLN A 41 -14.49 19.08 25.69
N ALA A 42 -13.49 19.44 26.49
CA ALA A 42 -12.79 18.45 27.30
C ALA A 42 -13.90 17.79 28.11
N ALA A 43 -14.32 16.59 27.69
CA ALA A 43 -15.36 15.86 28.40
C ALA A 43 -14.85 15.74 29.82
N ASP A 44 -15.64 16.22 30.78
CA ASP A 44 -15.26 16.15 32.19
C ASP A 44 -14.93 14.68 32.49
N SER A 45 -13.84 14.47 33.23
CA SER A 45 -13.41 13.12 33.58
C SER A 45 -14.55 12.37 34.27
N PRO A 46 -14.99 11.20 33.75
CA PRO A 46 -16.00 10.42 34.43
C PRO A 46 -15.42 9.67 35.65
N TYR A 47 -14.10 9.78 35.87
CA TYR A 47 -13.41 9.28 37.04
C TYR A 47 -13.16 10.41 38.03
N ALA A 48 -13.32 10.10 39.32
CA ALA A 48 -13.09 11.03 40.42
C ALA A 48 -11.65 11.59 40.41
N ASP A 49 -11.51 12.85 40.82
CA ASP A 49 -10.21 13.42 41.10
C ASP A 49 -9.72 12.93 42.47
N ASP A 50 -8.89 11.89 42.46
CA ASP A 50 -8.44 11.16 43.64
C ASP A 50 -6.92 10.88 43.58
N PRO A 51 -6.31 10.23 44.59
CA PRO A 51 -4.87 9.95 44.58
C PRO A 51 -4.37 9.10 43.40
N LEU A 52 -5.25 8.38 42.69
CA LEU A 52 -4.88 7.63 41.48
C LEU A 52 -4.80 8.53 40.24
N THR A 53 -5.41 9.73 40.24
CA THR A 53 -5.37 10.65 39.09
C THR A 53 -3.94 10.94 38.63
N PRO A 54 -3.02 11.41 39.49
CA PRO A 54 -1.64 11.66 39.07
C PRO A 54 -0.90 10.39 38.62
N VAL A 55 -1.24 9.23 39.20
CA VAL A 55 -0.64 7.94 38.84
C VAL A 55 -1.01 7.54 37.41
N TYR A 56 -2.30 7.59 37.06
CA TYR A 56 -2.75 7.25 35.69
C TYR A 56 -2.24 8.23 34.64
N ARG A 57 -2.17 9.53 34.97
CA ARG A 57 -1.57 10.54 34.08
C ARG A 57 -0.10 10.25 33.84
N ALA A 58 0.68 9.98 34.88
CA ALA A 58 2.09 9.62 34.75
C ALA A 58 2.30 8.32 33.94
N ALA A 59 1.44 7.32 34.16
CA ALA A 59 1.47 6.09 33.35
C ALA A 59 1.18 6.38 31.87
N ALA A 60 0.13 7.14 31.57
CA ALA A 60 -0.22 7.48 30.20
C ALA A 60 0.87 8.31 29.51
N GLU A 61 1.45 9.30 30.20
CA GLU A 61 2.59 10.08 29.70
C GLU A 61 3.78 9.19 29.36
N HIS A 62 4.15 8.29 30.27
CA HIS A 62 5.23 7.33 30.05
C HIS A 62 4.93 6.41 28.86
N ILE A 63 3.72 5.84 28.80
CA ILE A 63 3.29 4.97 27.71
C ILE A 63 3.35 5.70 26.37
N LEU A 64 2.85 6.93 26.33
CA LEU A 64 2.84 7.73 25.12
C LEU A 64 4.28 8.09 24.67
N ALA A 65 5.19 8.36 25.61
CA ALA A 65 6.59 8.63 25.30
C ALA A 65 7.31 7.38 24.73
N GLU A 66 7.20 6.24 25.42
CA GLU A 66 7.93 5.01 25.06
C GLU A 66 7.36 4.29 23.82
N THR A 67 6.09 4.56 23.48
CA THR A 67 5.47 4.06 22.23
C THR A 67 5.71 4.99 21.04
N GLY A 68 6.35 6.15 21.25
CA GLY A 68 6.80 7.04 20.19
C GLY A 68 5.69 7.49 19.24
N THR A 69 5.79 7.13 17.96
CA THR A 69 4.82 7.48 16.91
C THR A 69 3.77 6.40 16.64
N ALA A 70 3.70 5.35 17.48
CA ALA A 70 2.71 4.29 17.35
C ALA A 70 1.28 4.86 17.36
N ARG A 71 0.44 4.28 16.51
CA ARG A 71 -0.97 4.62 16.28
C ARG A 71 -1.74 3.35 15.97
N GLY A 72 -3.07 3.41 16.05
CA GLY A 72 -3.97 2.29 15.70
C GLY A 72 -4.71 1.76 16.92
N ASN A 73 -4.88 0.44 17.02
CA ASN A 73 -5.54 -0.15 18.19
C ASN A 73 -4.56 -0.24 19.38
N CYS A 74 -4.98 0.29 20.53
CA CYS A 74 -4.32 0.06 21.82
C CYS A 74 -5.22 -0.81 22.68
N ILE A 75 -4.72 -1.95 23.18
CA ILE A 75 -5.47 -2.81 24.09
C ILE A 75 -5.02 -2.55 25.53
N VAL A 76 -5.97 -2.29 26.41
CA VAL A 76 -5.76 -2.26 27.86
C VAL A 76 -6.19 -3.62 28.41
N PHE A 77 -5.21 -4.42 28.84
CA PHE A 77 -5.37 -5.80 29.31
C PHE A 77 -5.58 -5.83 30.82
N GLY A 78 -6.76 -6.28 31.27
CA GLY A 78 -7.23 -6.03 32.63
C GLY A 78 -7.51 -4.54 32.77
N ALA A 79 -8.64 -4.09 32.20
CA ALA A 79 -8.95 -2.68 32.00
C ALA A 79 -9.66 -2.00 33.18
N GLY A 80 -10.08 -2.76 34.19
CA GLY A 80 -10.90 -2.25 35.28
C GLY A 80 -12.14 -1.53 34.74
N THR A 81 -12.41 -0.34 35.28
CA THR A 81 -13.49 0.53 34.82
C THR A 81 -13.11 1.40 33.61
N GLY A 82 -11.87 1.29 33.10
CA GLY A 82 -11.41 1.98 31.89
C GLY A 82 -10.63 3.28 32.13
N ARG A 83 -10.03 3.46 33.32
CA ARG A 83 -9.36 4.72 33.69
C ARG A 83 -8.07 4.96 32.92
N LEU A 84 -7.22 3.94 32.71
CA LEU A 84 -6.07 4.07 31.82
C LEU A 84 -6.50 4.34 30.38
N ALA A 85 -7.57 3.68 29.93
CA ALA A 85 -8.09 3.87 28.58
C ALA A 85 -8.52 5.33 28.34
N TRP A 86 -9.11 5.95 29.36
CA TRP A 86 -9.42 7.37 29.36
C TRP A 86 -8.16 8.21 29.15
N GLU A 87 -7.13 8.08 29.98
CA GLU A 87 -5.94 8.93 29.86
C GLU A 87 -5.24 8.78 28.50
N LEU A 88 -5.16 7.56 27.95
CA LEU A 88 -4.50 7.30 26.66
C LEU A 88 -5.23 7.90 25.44
N ARG A 89 -6.56 8.09 25.52
CA ARG A 89 -7.37 8.63 24.42
C ARG A 89 -6.94 10.03 24.01
N THR A 90 -6.43 10.82 24.97
CA THR A 90 -6.09 12.25 24.81
C THR A 90 -5.06 12.50 23.72
N SER A 91 -4.24 11.50 23.42
CA SER A 91 -3.25 11.56 22.33
C SER A 91 -3.87 11.61 20.93
N GLY A 92 -5.11 11.15 20.76
CA GLY A 92 -5.75 10.93 19.46
C GLY A 92 -5.02 9.90 18.58
N ARG A 93 -4.05 9.16 19.12
CA ARG A 93 -3.24 8.17 18.38
C ARG A 93 -3.90 6.81 18.32
N PHE A 94 -4.77 6.51 19.29
CA PHE A 94 -5.30 5.18 19.48
C PHE A 94 -6.82 5.16 19.51
N ARG A 95 -7.38 4.10 18.91
CA ARG A 95 -8.65 3.54 19.36
C ARG A 95 -8.34 2.59 20.50
N VAL A 96 -8.89 2.84 21.68
CA VAL A 96 -8.54 2.09 22.89
C VAL A 96 -9.59 1.02 23.17
N LEU A 97 -9.13 -0.23 23.29
CA LEU A 97 -9.96 -1.39 23.57
C LEU A 97 -9.57 -1.94 24.95
N GLY A 98 -10.40 -1.71 25.96
CA GLY A 98 -10.23 -2.33 27.26
C GLY A 98 -10.85 -3.73 27.30
N VAL A 99 -10.17 -4.67 27.96
CA VAL A 99 -10.72 -5.99 28.25
C VAL A 99 -10.58 -6.32 29.72
N GLU A 100 -11.67 -6.78 30.32
CA GLU A 100 -11.81 -6.96 31.76
C GLU A 100 -12.62 -8.23 32.09
N GLU A 101 -12.25 -8.93 33.17
CA GLU A 101 -12.91 -10.16 33.63
C GLU A 101 -14.12 -9.86 34.52
N ASP A 102 -14.08 -8.79 35.31
CA ASP A 102 -15.21 -8.41 36.16
C ASP A 102 -16.31 -7.70 35.33
N ALA A 103 -17.45 -8.36 35.20
CA ALA A 103 -18.61 -7.83 34.48
C ALA A 103 -19.15 -6.52 35.08
N ASN A 104 -19.02 -6.30 36.40
CA ASN A 104 -19.43 -5.05 37.05
C ASN A 104 -18.50 -3.91 36.67
N HIS A 105 -17.18 -4.14 36.65
CA HIS A 105 -16.22 -3.13 36.18
C HIS A 105 -16.51 -2.72 34.74
N VAL A 106 -16.79 -3.70 33.86
CA VAL A 106 -17.16 -3.44 32.47
C VAL A 106 -18.44 -2.60 32.38
N MET A 107 -19.49 -2.96 33.13
CA MET A 107 -20.76 -2.23 33.08
C MET A 107 -20.63 -0.81 33.62
N THR A 108 -19.99 -0.63 34.77
CA THR A 108 -19.72 0.69 35.36
C THR A 108 -18.87 1.55 34.42
N GLY A 109 -17.80 0.99 33.85
CA GLY A 109 -16.93 1.68 32.91
C GLY A 109 -17.65 2.07 31.62
N ARG A 110 -18.47 1.18 31.06
CA ARG A 110 -19.30 1.47 29.87
C ARG A 110 -20.25 2.63 30.12
N GLN A 111 -20.92 2.65 31.28
CA GLN A 111 -21.83 3.73 31.63
C GLN A 111 -21.08 5.06 31.76
N ALA A 112 -20.00 5.09 32.55
CA ALA A 112 -19.15 6.26 32.75
C ALA A 112 -18.60 6.84 31.44
N LEU A 113 -18.09 5.98 30.55
CA LEU A 113 -17.54 6.38 29.25
C LEU A 113 -18.62 6.79 28.24
N HIS A 114 -19.84 6.26 28.37
CA HIS A 114 -20.98 6.66 27.56
C HIS A 114 -21.49 8.04 27.97
N GLU A 115 -21.61 8.30 29.27
CA GLU A 115 -21.97 9.61 29.82
C GLU A 115 -20.93 10.70 29.43
N ALA A 116 -19.67 10.31 29.24
CA ALA A 116 -18.60 11.18 28.75
C ALA A 116 -18.46 11.26 27.21
N ASP A 117 -19.38 10.67 26.44
CA ASP A 117 -19.43 10.68 24.96
C ASP A 117 -18.15 10.20 24.25
N VAL A 118 -17.46 9.20 24.83
CA VAL A 118 -16.25 8.59 24.25
C VAL A 118 -16.39 7.09 23.98
N TYR A 119 -17.47 6.47 24.49
CA TYR A 119 -17.72 5.04 24.31
C TYR A 119 -18.15 4.67 22.88
N GLY A 120 -17.55 3.63 22.32
CA GLY A 120 -17.82 3.09 20.99
C GLY A 120 -16.95 3.69 19.87
N ASP A 121 -16.67 4.99 19.94
CA ASP A 121 -15.83 5.70 18.97
C ASP A 121 -14.35 5.64 19.36
N GLN A 122 -13.98 6.24 20.51
CA GLN A 122 -12.59 6.31 20.97
C GLN A 122 -12.22 5.16 21.90
N ILE A 123 -13.13 4.79 22.82
CA ILE A 123 -12.89 3.75 23.83
C ILE A 123 -13.98 2.70 23.75
N THR A 124 -13.62 1.41 23.84
CA THR A 124 -14.60 0.32 23.99
C THR A 124 -14.11 -0.64 25.07
N LEU A 125 -15.00 -1.07 25.96
CA LEU A 125 -14.72 -2.06 27.00
C LEU A 125 -15.42 -3.37 26.67
N HIS A 126 -14.70 -4.48 26.72
CA HIS A 126 -15.21 -5.83 26.52
C HIS A 126 -15.06 -6.67 27.78
N HIS A 127 -16.09 -7.45 28.09
CA HIS A 127 -16.01 -8.50 29.08
C HIS A 127 -15.37 -9.74 28.45
N GLY A 128 -14.31 -10.28 29.07
CA GLY A 128 -13.61 -11.46 28.56
C GLY A 128 -12.58 -12.01 29.54
N VAL A 129 -12.23 -13.28 29.38
CA VAL A 129 -11.27 -13.99 30.25
C VAL A 129 -9.86 -13.74 29.75
N LEU A 130 -8.99 -13.19 30.58
CA LEU A 130 -7.64 -12.71 30.20
C LEU A 130 -6.65 -13.85 29.94
N THR A 131 -7.03 -15.10 30.19
CA THR A 131 -6.27 -16.29 29.79
C THR A 131 -6.71 -16.86 28.43
N ASN A 132 -7.84 -16.42 27.88
CA ASN A 132 -8.39 -16.91 26.61
C ASN A 132 -9.36 -15.89 25.98
N LEU A 133 -8.81 -14.87 25.33
CA LEU A 133 -9.57 -13.83 24.66
C LEU A 133 -10.01 -14.28 23.27
N ARG A 134 -11.22 -13.89 22.91
CA ARG A 134 -11.79 -14.14 21.56
C ARG A 134 -11.25 -13.20 20.48
N TYR A 135 -10.28 -12.35 20.80
CA TYR A 135 -9.60 -11.53 19.82
C TYR A 135 -8.72 -12.38 18.91
N ARG A 136 -8.58 -11.93 17.66
CA ARG A 136 -7.58 -12.51 16.75
C ARG A 136 -6.17 -12.17 17.22
N ASP A 137 -5.21 -12.97 16.79
CA ASP A 137 -3.80 -12.65 16.92
C ASP A 137 -3.54 -11.27 16.31
N TYR A 138 -2.56 -10.54 16.83
CA TYR A 138 -2.09 -9.28 16.24
C TYR A 138 -3.11 -8.14 16.23
N ALA A 139 -4.14 -8.21 17.09
CA ALA A 139 -5.22 -7.22 17.17
C ALA A 139 -4.77 -5.79 17.55
N ALA A 140 -3.58 -5.61 18.11
CA ALA A 140 -3.13 -4.34 18.66
C ALA A 140 -1.73 -3.91 18.19
N ALA A 141 -1.60 -2.60 17.96
CA ALA A 141 -0.31 -1.94 17.80
C ALA A 141 0.38 -1.76 19.16
N VAL A 142 -0.39 -1.52 20.22
CA VAL A 142 0.11 -1.35 21.59
C VAL A 142 -0.75 -2.14 22.57
N VAL A 143 -0.13 -2.83 23.53
CA VAL A 143 -0.80 -3.48 24.66
C VAL A 143 -0.22 -2.96 25.98
N VAL A 144 -1.10 -2.56 26.90
CA VAL A 144 -0.78 -2.03 28.24
C VAL A 144 -1.70 -2.68 29.28
N SER A 145 -1.55 -2.39 30.58
CA SER A 145 -2.41 -2.97 31.62
C SER A 145 -2.81 -1.93 32.69
N ASP A 146 -4.10 -1.87 33.00
CA ASP A 146 -4.67 -1.01 34.05
C ASP A 146 -4.59 -1.73 35.42
N THR A 147 -4.94 -3.03 35.47
CA THR A 147 -4.83 -3.86 36.70
C THR A 147 -3.44 -3.80 37.33
N ILE A 148 -2.36 -3.75 36.55
CA ILE A 148 -1.01 -3.63 37.11
C ILE A 148 -0.84 -2.29 37.85
N ILE A 149 -1.38 -1.20 37.31
CA ILE A 149 -1.30 0.14 37.90
C ILE A 149 -2.20 0.23 39.15
N ALA A 150 -3.42 -0.31 39.08
CA ALA A 150 -4.40 -0.22 40.15
C ALA A 150 -4.09 -1.17 41.33
N GLU A 151 -3.67 -2.40 41.01
CA GLU A 151 -3.63 -3.51 41.96
C GLU A 151 -2.21 -4.07 42.20
N GLY A 152 -1.20 -3.62 41.45
CA GLY A 152 0.18 -4.08 41.63
C GLY A 152 0.39 -5.56 41.29
N ARG A 153 -0.47 -6.16 40.47
CA ARG A 153 -0.39 -7.57 40.06
C ARG A 153 -0.56 -7.76 38.57
N CYS A 154 0.11 -8.76 38.00
CA CYS A 154 -0.04 -9.11 36.59
C CYS A 154 -1.35 -9.87 36.34
N PRO A 155 -2.26 -9.38 35.48
CA PRO A 155 -3.50 -10.07 35.17
C PRO A 155 -3.28 -11.18 34.11
N GLY A 156 -4.17 -12.18 34.08
CA GLY A 156 -4.22 -13.19 33.01
C GLY A 156 -2.89 -13.88 32.70
N ALA A 157 -2.67 -14.21 31.42
CA ALA A 157 -1.45 -14.87 30.94
C ALA A 157 -0.64 -13.94 30.02
N ALA A 158 0.68 -13.85 30.23
CA ALA A 158 1.58 -13.05 29.40
C ALA A 158 1.60 -13.50 27.93
N ALA A 159 1.51 -14.81 27.67
CA ALA A 159 1.42 -15.34 26.32
C ALA A 159 0.16 -14.85 25.59
N GLU A 160 -0.97 -14.78 26.29
CA GLU A 160 -2.24 -14.32 25.73
C GLU A 160 -2.22 -12.80 25.47
N MET A 161 -1.64 -12.03 26.39
CA MET A 161 -1.35 -10.61 26.20
C MET A 161 -0.50 -10.40 24.94
N PHE A 162 0.64 -11.11 24.84
CA PHE A 162 1.58 -10.92 23.76
C PHE A 162 1.04 -11.39 22.41
N ARG A 163 0.18 -12.42 22.36
CA ARG A 163 -0.49 -12.90 21.15
C ARG A 163 -1.23 -11.78 20.39
N MET A 164 -1.77 -10.79 21.12
CA MET A 164 -2.46 -9.64 20.53
C MET A 164 -1.52 -8.58 19.96
N VAL A 165 -0.26 -8.54 20.37
CA VAL A 165 0.73 -7.57 19.86
C VAL A 165 1.05 -7.93 18.42
N ARG A 166 0.83 -7.01 17.48
CA ARG A 166 1.09 -7.26 16.06
C ARG A 166 2.59 -7.38 15.73
N PRO A 167 2.97 -8.11 14.68
CA PRO A 167 4.34 -8.12 14.19
C PRO A 167 4.73 -6.77 13.59
N ASP A 168 6.01 -6.63 13.25
CA ASP A 168 6.58 -5.43 12.62
C ASP A 168 6.45 -4.17 13.50
N GLY A 169 6.86 -4.28 14.77
CA GLY A 169 6.96 -3.13 15.67
C GLY A 169 5.74 -2.88 16.54
N GLY A 170 4.87 -3.88 16.74
CA GLY A 170 3.87 -3.82 17.81
C GLY A 170 4.55 -3.88 19.18
N ILE A 171 4.00 -3.17 20.17
CA ILE A 171 4.63 -2.99 21.49
C ILE A 171 3.71 -3.52 22.59
N ALA A 172 4.23 -4.34 23.49
CA ALA A 172 3.69 -4.50 24.84
C ALA A 172 4.52 -3.64 25.80
N LEU A 173 3.86 -2.72 26.50
CA LEU A 173 4.48 -1.88 27.52
C LEU A 173 3.72 -2.07 28.83
N ILE A 174 4.30 -2.91 29.69
CA ILE A 174 3.62 -3.49 30.84
C ILE A 174 4.38 -3.10 32.10
N GLY A 175 3.68 -2.53 33.08
CA GLY A 175 4.34 -2.03 34.27
C GLY A 175 3.47 -1.01 35.01
N GLN A 176 4.09 -0.32 35.95
CA GLN A 176 3.46 0.71 36.75
C GLN A 176 4.44 1.85 37.08
N PRO A 177 3.94 3.10 37.15
CA PRO A 177 4.74 4.22 37.61
C PRO A 177 5.01 4.16 39.12
N VAL A 178 5.91 5.01 39.60
CA VAL A 178 6.05 5.26 41.04
C VAL A 178 4.77 5.87 41.63
N GLY A 179 4.49 5.60 42.90
CA GLY A 179 3.32 6.16 43.59
C GLY A 179 2.02 5.39 43.42
N CYS A 180 2.03 4.24 42.72
CA CYS A 180 0.92 3.30 42.74
C CYS A 180 0.59 2.84 44.18
N PRO A 181 -0.70 2.63 44.51
CA PRO A 181 -1.13 2.27 45.86
C PRO A 181 -0.60 0.91 46.31
N ASN A 182 -0.45 -0.02 45.36
CA ASN A 182 0.08 -1.36 45.56
C ASN A 182 1.31 -1.52 44.68
N PRO A 183 2.52 -1.71 45.24
CA PRO A 183 3.72 -1.85 44.42
C PRO A 183 3.80 -3.24 43.77
N LEU A 184 3.96 -3.27 42.44
CA LEU A 184 4.35 -4.47 41.68
C LEU A 184 5.83 -4.82 41.95
N PRO A 185 6.11 -5.99 42.55
CA PRO A 185 7.48 -6.47 42.67
C PRO A 185 8.06 -6.79 41.29
N ARG A 186 9.26 -6.27 40.98
CA ARG A 186 9.96 -6.55 39.71
C ARG A 186 10.05 -8.04 39.37
N LYS A 187 10.32 -8.88 40.38
CA LYS A 187 10.44 -10.34 40.22
C LYS A 187 9.14 -10.99 39.75
N ASP A 188 8.00 -10.45 40.15
CA ASP A 188 6.69 -11.00 39.79
C ASP A 188 6.40 -10.72 38.32
N LEU A 189 6.71 -9.51 37.84
CA LEU A 189 6.64 -9.16 36.42
C LEU A 189 7.60 -10.03 35.58
N GLU A 190 8.84 -10.19 36.02
CA GLU A 190 9.82 -11.07 35.35
C GLU A 190 9.35 -12.53 35.30
N SER A 191 8.70 -13.03 36.36
CA SER A 191 8.13 -14.38 36.40
C SER A 191 6.96 -14.52 35.44
N TRP A 192 6.00 -13.60 35.49
CA TRP A 192 4.82 -13.64 34.63
C TRP A 192 5.19 -13.61 33.13
N LEU A 193 6.18 -12.80 32.76
CA LEU A 193 6.69 -12.74 31.38
C LEU A 193 7.38 -14.04 30.97
N ARG A 194 8.22 -14.60 31.84
CA ARG A 194 8.91 -15.88 31.60
C ARG A 194 7.93 -17.04 31.46
N ASP A 195 6.87 -17.06 32.25
CA ASP A 195 5.81 -18.08 32.17
C ASP A 195 5.05 -18.00 30.83
N GLY A 196 4.99 -16.80 30.22
CA GLY A 196 4.50 -16.59 28.86
C GLY A 196 5.50 -16.90 27.75
N GLY A 197 6.71 -17.36 28.07
CA GLY A 197 7.79 -17.60 27.11
C GLY A 197 8.42 -16.32 26.56
N LEU A 198 8.27 -15.18 27.25
CA LEU A 198 8.80 -13.89 26.83
C LEU A 198 10.12 -13.61 27.56
N SER A 199 11.13 -13.21 26.79
CA SER A 199 12.42 -12.79 27.33
C SER A 199 12.61 -11.32 27.01
N CYS A 200 12.54 -10.47 28.03
CA CYS A 200 12.85 -9.05 27.92
C CYS A 200 13.46 -8.53 29.24
N GLN A 201 14.16 -7.41 29.14
CA GLN A 201 14.65 -6.71 30.31
C GLN A 201 13.50 -5.95 30.99
N VAL A 202 13.39 -6.12 32.30
CA VAL A 202 12.54 -5.27 33.15
C VAL A 202 13.41 -4.16 33.75
N THR A 203 12.96 -2.92 33.60
CA THR A 203 13.61 -1.74 34.19
C THR A 203 12.90 -1.35 35.47
N GLU A 204 13.66 -0.92 36.46
CA GLU A 204 13.16 -0.36 37.72
C GLU A 204 13.96 0.91 37.99
N ASP A 205 13.35 2.05 37.74
CA ASP A 205 13.98 3.38 37.81
C ASP A 205 13.02 4.42 38.40
N THR A 206 13.35 5.71 38.26
CA THR A 206 12.51 6.81 38.76
C THR A 206 11.13 6.90 38.09
N ARG A 207 10.93 6.21 36.97
CA ARG A 207 9.64 6.09 36.26
C ARG A 207 8.85 4.85 36.67
N GLY A 208 9.38 4.03 37.58
CA GLY A 208 8.71 2.83 38.12
C GLY A 208 9.25 1.53 37.56
N VAL A 209 8.42 0.48 37.58
CA VAL A 209 8.78 -0.88 37.12
C VAL A 209 8.10 -1.13 35.79
N TRP A 210 8.88 -1.35 34.73
CA TRP A 210 8.36 -1.49 33.36
C TRP A 210 9.07 -2.56 32.55
N ALA A 211 8.32 -3.22 31.68
CA ALA A 211 8.80 -4.11 30.64
C ALA A 211 8.31 -3.59 29.28
N ARG A 212 9.25 -3.36 28.36
CA ARG A 212 8.96 -3.03 26.96
C ARG A 212 9.35 -4.19 26.06
N ILE A 213 8.38 -4.72 25.33
CA ILE A 213 8.56 -5.83 24.40
C ILE A 213 8.06 -5.38 23.04
N GLU A 214 8.96 -5.35 22.06
CA GLU A 214 8.62 -5.05 20.67
C GLU A 214 8.63 -6.35 19.87
N ARG A 215 7.53 -6.65 19.18
CA ARG A 215 7.44 -7.87 18.37
C ARG A 215 8.17 -7.66 17.03
N PRO A 216 9.15 -8.51 16.69
CA PRO A 216 9.87 -8.41 15.42
C PRO A 216 8.96 -8.77 14.23
N PRO A 217 9.41 -8.51 12.99
CA PRO A 217 8.79 -9.07 11.78
C PRO A 217 8.66 -10.59 11.88
N LEU A 218 7.64 -11.16 11.23
CA LEU A 218 7.49 -12.61 11.17
C LEU A 218 8.60 -13.22 10.30
N PRO A 219 9.31 -14.26 10.77
CA PRO A 219 10.32 -14.93 9.94
C PRO A 219 9.72 -15.43 8.62
N GLY A 220 10.34 -15.05 7.52
CA GLY A 220 9.91 -15.40 6.16
C GLY A 220 8.77 -14.56 5.60
N ALA A 221 8.35 -13.49 6.29
CA ALA A 221 7.42 -12.51 5.72
C ALA A 221 8.08 -11.72 4.58
N GLY A 222 7.31 -11.46 3.53
CA GLY A 222 7.72 -10.69 2.36
C GLY A 222 7.21 -9.25 2.38
N GLU A 223 7.55 -8.49 1.34
CA GLU A 223 7.19 -7.08 1.18
C GLU A 223 6.51 -6.81 -0.17
N TRP A 224 5.87 -5.64 -0.31
CA TRP A 224 5.31 -5.17 -1.58
C TRP A 224 5.55 -3.66 -1.69
N THR A 225 6.75 -3.25 -2.08
CA THR A 225 7.23 -1.86 -1.99
C THR A 225 6.99 -1.03 -3.24
N HIS A 226 6.68 -1.68 -4.37
CA HIS A 226 6.43 -1.06 -5.67
C HIS A 226 5.19 -1.68 -6.35
N ASN A 227 4.71 -1.06 -7.45
CA ASN A 227 3.48 -1.47 -8.14
C ASN A 227 3.44 -2.96 -8.54
N LEU A 228 4.59 -3.54 -8.87
CA LEU A 228 4.76 -4.95 -9.21
C LEU A 228 5.61 -5.69 -8.16
N ALA A 229 5.30 -5.42 -6.88
CA ALA A 229 5.94 -5.95 -5.67
C ALA A 229 7.31 -5.36 -5.34
N ASP A 230 8.24 -5.39 -6.28
CA ASP A 230 9.62 -4.96 -6.08
C ASP A 230 10.14 -4.10 -7.25
N ILE A 231 11.38 -3.64 -7.13
CA ILE A 231 12.06 -2.85 -8.18
C ILE A 231 12.36 -3.66 -9.45
N GLY A 232 12.35 -4.99 -9.36
CA GLY A 232 12.55 -5.91 -10.48
C GLY A 232 11.26 -6.23 -11.24
N ASN A 233 10.12 -5.66 -10.83
CA ASN A 233 8.79 -5.93 -11.37
C ASN A 233 8.43 -7.43 -11.37
N THR A 234 8.75 -8.17 -10.31
CA THR A 234 8.53 -9.63 -10.29
C THR A 234 7.08 -10.03 -10.03
N ALA A 235 6.26 -9.11 -9.48
CA ALA A 235 4.92 -9.37 -8.95
C ALA A 235 4.89 -10.47 -7.87
N CYS A 236 6.01 -10.66 -7.17
CA CYS A 236 6.20 -11.60 -6.08
C CYS A 236 6.68 -10.88 -4.82
N SER A 237 6.03 -11.10 -3.68
CA SER A 237 6.42 -10.48 -2.41
C SER A 237 7.65 -11.10 -1.74
N GLY A 238 8.11 -12.26 -2.21
CA GLY A 238 9.11 -13.07 -1.50
C GLY A 238 8.56 -13.81 -0.27
N ASP A 239 7.27 -13.69 0.05
CA ASP A 239 6.71 -14.22 1.29
C ASP A 239 6.63 -15.76 1.29
N THR A 240 7.05 -16.39 2.39
CA THR A 240 7.07 -17.85 2.58
C THR A 240 6.01 -18.35 3.57
N ARG A 241 5.22 -17.47 4.17
CA ARG A 241 4.23 -17.79 5.21
C ARG A 241 2.81 -17.90 4.67
N THR A 242 2.57 -17.40 3.46
CA THR A 242 1.25 -17.48 2.81
C THR A 242 0.70 -18.91 2.71
N SER A 243 -0.63 -19.03 2.78
CA SER A 243 -1.38 -20.28 2.72
C SER A 243 -2.65 -20.08 1.89
N ASP A 244 -3.13 -21.13 1.23
CA ASP A 244 -4.47 -21.19 0.63
C ASP A 244 -5.57 -21.49 1.67
N ARG A 245 -5.18 -21.84 2.90
CA ARG A 245 -6.04 -21.94 4.07
C ARG A 245 -5.85 -20.71 4.93
N VAL A 246 -6.90 -19.90 5.01
CA VAL A 246 -6.86 -18.62 5.72
C VAL A 246 -8.03 -18.46 6.67
N VAL A 247 -7.86 -17.60 7.67
CA VAL A 247 -8.95 -17.06 8.49
C VAL A 247 -9.01 -15.55 8.40
N PRO A 248 -10.20 -14.95 8.48
CA PRO A 248 -10.31 -13.50 8.62
C PRO A 248 -9.56 -13.02 9.86
N LEU A 249 -8.63 -12.10 9.62
CA LEU A 249 -7.86 -11.39 10.63
C LEU A 249 -8.61 -10.12 11.05
N TRP A 250 -9.02 -9.32 10.07
CA TRP A 250 -9.84 -8.12 10.22
C TRP A 250 -10.62 -7.85 8.92
N PHE A 251 -11.69 -7.06 9.01
CA PHE A 251 -12.37 -6.48 7.85
C PHE A 251 -12.91 -5.10 8.23
N GLY A 252 -12.94 -4.16 7.29
CA GLY A 252 -13.36 -2.79 7.56
C GLY A 252 -12.84 -1.75 6.57
N GLU A 253 -12.45 -0.60 7.09
CA GLU A 253 -11.93 0.50 6.29
C GLU A 253 -10.53 0.21 5.68
N PRO A 254 -10.16 0.89 4.57
CA PRO A 254 -10.98 1.81 3.78
C PRO A 254 -12.09 1.08 2.99
N GLY A 255 -13.27 1.70 2.95
CA GLY A 255 -14.38 1.26 2.10
C GLY A 255 -14.25 1.76 0.65
N PRO A 256 -15.17 1.38 -0.24
CA PRO A 256 -15.09 1.65 -1.68
C PRO A 256 -15.22 3.14 -2.05
N ALA A 257 -15.83 3.96 -1.18
CA ALA A 257 -16.12 5.37 -1.47
C ALA A 257 -14.85 6.20 -1.76
N ALA A 258 -13.74 5.86 -1.11
CA ALA A 258 -12.46 6.54 -1.27
C ALA A 258 -11.60 5.95 -2.40
N MET A 259 -12.00 4.82 -2.99
CA MET A 259 -11.19 4.04 -3.92
C MET A 259 -11.44 4.43 -5.37
N THR A 260 -10.40 4.35 -6.18
CA THR A 260 -10.54 4.45 -7.64
C THR A 260 -11.31 3.27 -8.18
N ASP A 261 -12.22 3.52 -9.12
CA ASP A 261 -13.05 2.48 -9.72
C ASP A 261 -12.15 1.40 -10.34
N ARG A 262 -12.43 0.14 -9.97
CA ARG A 262 -11.63 -1.03 -10.32
C ARG A 262 -11.39 -1.17 -11.82
N HIS A 263 -12.35 -0.72 -12.63
CA HIS A 263 -12.30 -0.84 -14.07
C HIS A 263 -11.12 -0.07 -14.64
N TRP A 264 -10.75 1.02 -14.01
CA TRP A 264 -9.67 1.91 -14.44
C TRP A 264 -8.28 1.33 -14.16
N ARG A 265 -8.18 0.17 -13.50
CA ARG A 265 -6.93 -0.54 -13.22
C ARG A 265 -5.91 0.38 -12.52
N PRO A 266 -6.23 0.83 -11.29
CA PRO A 266 -5.39 1.72 -10.52
C PRO A 266 -4.13 1.02 -10.00
N HIS A 267 -3.25 1.78 -9.37
CA HIS A 267 -2.03 1.31 -8.70
C HIS A 267 -2.30 0.18 -7.69
N SER A 268 -1.36 -0.76 -7.57
CA SER A 268 -1.44 -1.79 -6.52
C SER A 268 -1.32 -1.16 -5.13
N PRO A 269 -1.94 -1.74 -4.09
CA PRO A 269 -1.55 -1.41 -2.72
C PRO A 269 -0.09 -1.80 -2.45
N LEU A 270 0.54 -1.13 -1.48
CA LEU A 270 1.90 -1.41 -1.03
C LEU A 270 1.90 -1.91 0.43
N TYR A 271 2.90 -2.71 0.79
CA TYR A 271 3.12 -3.20 2.15
C TYR A 271 4.60 -3.14 2.53
N LYS A 272 4.89 -2.59 3.73
CA LYS A 272 6.19 -2.70 4.41
C LYS A 272 6.04 -2.43 5.91
N HIS A 273 6.77 -3.16 6.74
CA HIS A 273 6.80 -2.98 8.21
C HIS A 273 5.40 -2.83 8.86
N GLY A 274 4.51 -3.79 8.57
CA GLY A 274 3.16 -3.83 9.15
C GLY A 274 2.20 -2.73 8.68
N ARG A 275 2.57 -1.92 7.68
CA ARG A 275 1.74 -0.85 7.12
C ARG A 275 1.30 -1.20 5.71
N LEU A 276 0.02 -0.98 5.45
CA LEU A 276 -0.62 -1.13 4.15
C LEU A 276 -0.95 0.26 3.59
N PHE A 277 -0.48 0.56 2.39
CA PHE A 277 -0.71 1.83 1.71
C PHE A 277 -1.62 1.61 0.50
N VAL A 278 -2.76 2.30 0.46
CA VAL A 278 -3.77 2.14 -0.58
C VAL A 278 -3.96 3.47 -1.28
N ALA A 279 -3.67 3.50 -2.59
CA ALA A 279 -3.99 4.64 -3.44
C ALA A 279 -5.50 4.69 -3.69
N GLY A 280 -6.12 5.82 -3.34
CA GLY A 280 -7.52 6.11 -3.59
C GLY A 280 -7.69 7.23 -4.62
N ASN A 281 -8.88 7.84 -4.64
CA ASN A 281 -9.16 9.03 -5.42
C ASN A 281 -8.51 10.26 -4.77
N ASP A 282 -7.47 10.80 -5.41
CA ASP A 282 -6.67 11.95 -5.00
C ASP A 282 -6.18 11.87 -3.55
N ARG A 283 -5.80 10.66 -3.11
CA ARG A 283 -5.35 10.42 -1.73
C ARG A 283 -4.60 9.11 -1.58
N ILE A 284 -3.82 9.02 -0.51
CA ILE A 284 -3.18 7.80 -0.03
C ILE A 284 -3.67 7.50 1.38
N ILE A 285 -4.17 6.29 1.61
CA ILE A 285 -4.64 5.82 2.91
C ILE A 285 -3.62 4.82 3.45
N CYS A 286 -3.18 5.02 4.70
CA CYS A 286 -2.33 4.06 5.40
C CYS A 286 -3.12 3.40 6.52
N SER A 287 -3.09 2.08 6.53
CA SER A 287 -3.70 1.25 7.57
C SER A 287 -2.68 0.30 8.17
N ASP A 288 -2.89 -0.06 9.42
CA ASP A 288 -2.23 -1.19 10.05
C ASP A 288 -2.65 -2.47 9.33
N ALA A 289 -1.68 -3.19 8.78
CA ALA A 289 -1.95 -4.36 7.95
C ALA A 289 -2.51 -5.54 8.75
N TYR A 290 -2.28 -5.59 10.06
CA TYR A 290 -2.64 -6.73 10.91
C TYR A 290 -3.97 -6.56 11.64
N ASN A 291 -4.48 -5.33 11.78
CA ASN A 291 -5.76 -5.09 12.46
C ASN A 291 -6.69 -4.13 11.70
N GLY A 292 -6.27 -3.57 10.57
CA GLY A 292 -7.08 -2.70 9.71
C GLY A 292 -7.27 -1.28 10.24
N ALA A 293 -6.67 -0.93 11.39
CA ALA A 293 -6.79 0.42 11.94
C ALA A 293 -6.20 1.46 10.96
N ARG A 294 -6.97 2.50 10.65
CA ARG A 294 -6.50 3.61 9.83
C ARG A 294 -5.45 4.40 10.63
N LEU A 295 -4.23 4.49 10.10
CA LEU A 295 -3.13 5.21 10.74
C LEU A 295 -3.13 6.68 10.34
N TRP A 296 -3.36 6.96 9.05
CA TRP A 296 -3.50 8.30 8.49
C TRP A 296 -4.13 8.26 7.09
N ASP A 297 -4.58 9.42 6.62
CA ASP A 297 -5.17 9.62 5.30
C ASP A 297 -4.66 10.95 4.73
N LEU A 298 -3.88 10.88 3.65
CA LEU A 298 -3.23 12.03 3.02
C LEU A 298 -3.93 12.37 1.70
N SER A 299 -4.50 13.57 1.61
CA SER A 299 -4.99 14.11 0.34
C SER A 299 -3.80 14.48 -0.57
N VAL A 300 -3.81 13.96 -1.79
CA VAL A 300 -2.83 14.24 -2.83
C VAL A 300 -3.58 14.44 -4.16
N PRO A 301 -4.02 15.68 -4.46
CA PRO A 301 -4.70 15.99 -5.71
C PRO A 301 -3.90 15.56 -6.94
N ASN A 302 -4.59 15.01 -7.95
CA ASN A 302 -4.04 14.53 -9.22
C ASN A 302 -3.12 13.31 -9.13
N CYS A 303 -3.04 12.60 -7.99
CA CYS A 303 -2.16 11.44 -7.88
C CYS A 303 -2.75 10.14 -8.47
N SER A 304 -4.07 10.05 -8.64
CA SER A 304 -4.76 8.81 -9.05
C SER A 304 -4.49 8.43 -10.49
N ARG A 305 -3.31 7.87 -10.75
CA ARG A 305 -2.98 7.27 -12.05
C ARG A 305 -3.76 5.98 -12.26
N ILE A 306 -4.12 5.75 -13.51
CA ILE A 306 -4.96 4.64 -13.98
C ILE A 306 -4.30 3.98 -15.20
N ALA A 307 -4.84 2.84 -15.63
CA ALA A 307 -4.30 2.05 -16.73
C ALA A 307 -2.81 1.66 -16.51
N MET A 308 -2.49 1.19 -15.30
CA MET A 308 -1.10 0.89 -14.87
C MET A 308 -0.33 -0.12 -15.72
N MET A 309 -1.00 -0.92 -16.56
CA MET A 309 -0.33 -1.75 -17.56
C MET A 309 0.23 -0.97 -18.76
N ARG A 310 -0.04 0.33 -18.87
CA ARG A 310 0.43 1.24 -19.93
C ARG A 310 1.35 2.33 -19.41
N ASP A 311 1.53 2.41 -18.10
CA ASP A 311 2.35 3.41 -17.41
C ASP A 311 3.15 2.70 -16.30
N ALA A 312 3.79 3.45 -15.42
CA ALA A 312 4.46 2.96 -14.24
C ALA A 312 3.70 3.27 -12.94
N GLY A 313 4.11 2.58 -11.87
CA GLY A 313 3.75 2.96 -10.52
C GLY A 313 4.21 4.38 -10.18
N PHE A 314 3.46 5.06 -9.32
CA PHE A 314 3.76 6.42 -8.85
C PHE A 314 4.06 6.47 -7.35
N LEU A 315 4.12 5.30 -6.71
CA LEU A 315 4.46 5.13 -5.31
C LEU A 315 5.71 4.25 -5.20
N ALA A 316 6.66 4.68 -4.38
CA ALA A 316 7.81 3.88 -3.97
C ALA A 316 7.94 3.92 -2.45
N LEU A 317 8.01 2.75 -1.81
CA LEU A 317 7.97 2.62 -0.36
C LEU A 317 9.32 2.18 0.21
N ALA A 318 9.94 3.06 1.00
CA ALA A 318 11.09 2.74 1.84
C ALA A 318 10.66 2.53 3.31
N SER A 319 11.61 2.19 4.18
CA SER A 319 11.34 1.93 5.61
C SER A 319 10.90 3.16 6.41
N ASP A 320 11.29 4.35 5.94
CA ASP A 320 11.15 5.65 6.60
C ASP A 320 10.18 6.58 5.85
N PHE A 321 10.19 6.52 4.51
CA PHE A 321 9.39 7.40 3.65
C PHE A 321 8.64 6.64 2.56
N LEU A 322 7.40 7.06 2.33
CA LEU A 322 6.67 6.83 1.10
C LEU A 322 6.94 8.00 0.16
N TYR A 323 7.37 7.69 -1.06
CA TYR A 323 7.57 8.67 -2.12
C TYR A 323 6.39 8.64 -3.07
N VAL A 324 5.78 9.80 -3.33
CA VAL A 324 4.58 9.94 -4.17
C VAL A 324 4.87 10.86 -5.35
N ALA A 325 5.04 10.28 -6.54
CA ALA A 325 5.26 11.01 -7.79
C ALA A 325 3.96 11.59 -8.32
N VAL A 326 3.86 12.92 -8.37
CA VAL A 326 2.66 13.64 -8.83
C VAL A 326 3.06 14.92 -9.57
N GLU A 327 2.67 15.01 -10.84
CA GLU A 327 3.03 16.14 -11.72
C GLU A 327 4.57 16.33 -11.73
N GLY A 328 5.06 17.58 -11.64
CA GLY A 328 6.50 17.90 -11.55
C GLY A 328 7.15 17.66 -10.17
N ARG A 329 6.44 17.00 -9.24
CA ARG A 329 6.85 16.88 -7.83
C ARG A 329 6.85 15.43 -7.36
N CYS A 330 7.66 15.14 -6.36
CA CYS A 330 7.61 13.90 -5.59
C CYS A 330 7.50 14.25 -4.09
N LEU A 331 6.40 13.87 -3.46
CA LEU A 331 6.20 14.10 -2.02
C LEU A 331 7.00 13.07 -1.24
N LYS A 332 7.78 13.52 -0.25
CA LYS A 332 8.45 12.66 0.73
C LYS A 332 7.60 12.59 2.00
N VAL A 333 6.85 11.50 2.15
CA VAL A 333 5.84 11.32 3.20
C VAL A 333 6.38 10.39 4.27
N ASP A 334 6.41 10.85 5.52
CA ASP A 334 6.78 10.01 6.67
C ASP A 334 5.80 8.85 6.84
N VAL A 335 6.30 7.61 6.80
CA VAL A 335 5.43 6.41 6.77
C VAL A 335 4.61 6.24 8.04
N ALA A 336 5.10 6.72 9.19
CA ALA A 336 4.44 6.55 10.48
C ALA A 336 3.32 7.57 10.69
N THR A 337 3.51 8.80 10.22
CA THR A 337 2.64 9.94 10.54
C THR A 337 1.82 10.45 9.37
N GLY A 338 2.18 10.10 8.13
CA GLY A 338 1.54 10.64 6.92
C GLY A 338 1.90 12.10 6.63
N GLN A 339 2.82 12.69 7.39
CA GLN A 339 3.26 14.07 7.18
C GLN A 339 4.19 14.16 5.97
N VAL A 340 3.92 15.10 5.08
CA VAL A 340 4.86 15.48 4.01
C VAL A 340 6.03 16.24 4.66
N LYS A 341 7.21 15.62 4.70
CA LYS A 341 8.42 16.21 5.30
C LYS A 341 9.15 17.14 4.33
N SER A 342 9.15 16.79 3.05
CA SER A 342 9.70 17.62 1.99
C SER A 342 9.05 17.28 0.65
N THR A 343 9.34 18.07 -0.37
CA THR A 343 8.91 17.82 -1.75
C THR A 343 10.12 17.94 -2.66
N LEU A 344 10.37 16.89 -3.42
CA LEU A 344 11.42 16.85 -4.44
C LEU A 344 10.83 17.31 -5.78
N THR A 345 11.65 17.93 -6.61
CA THR A 345 11.26 18.37 -7.95
C THR A 345 11.87 17.46 -9.00
N VAL A 346 11.15 17.22 -10.09
CA VAL A 346 11.75 16.57 -11.27
C VAL A 346 12.96 17.40 -11.73
N PRO A 347 14.12 16.79 -12.06
CA PRO A 347 15.31 17.56 -12.46
C PRO A 347 15.11 18.41 -13.72
N THR A 348 14.29 17.93 -14.66
CA THR A 348 14.04 18.63 -15.93
C THR A 348 12.93 19.66 -15.77
N LYS A 349 13.27 20.94 -15.93
CA LYS A 349 12.30 22.05 -15.80
C LYS A 349 11.12 21.90 -16.76
N GLY A 350 9.90 22.13 -16.26
CA GLY A 350 8.67 22.12 -17.07
C GLY A 350 8.20 20.72 -17.46
N ARG A 351 8.73 19.67 -16.83
CA ARG A 351 8.34 18.27 -17.05
C ARG A 351 7.62 17.69 -15.82
N GLU A 352 7.15 16.47 -15.95
CA GLU A 352 6.50 15.69 -14.88
C GLU A 352 7.27 14.40 -14.59
N TRP A 353 7.03 13.80 -13.42
CA TRP A 353 7.54 12.48 -13.06
C TRP A 353 6.77 11.38 -13.80
N GLY A 354 7.47 10.48 -14.49
CA GLY A 354 6.86 9.31 -15.14
C GLY A 354 6.93 8.04 -14.30
N TYR A 355 8.13 7.57 -14.00
CA TYR A 355 8.43 6.40 -13.19
C TYR A 355 8.98 6.82 -11.83
N ILE A 356 8.84 5.95 -10.82
CA ILE A 356 9.51 6.11 -9.53
C ILE A 356 9.90 4.75 -8.94
N ALA A 357 11.11 4.65 -8.39
CA ALA A 357 11.55 3.53 -7.58
C ALA A 357 12.59 3.94 -6.54
N THR A 358 12.71 3.18 -5.45
CA THR A 358 13.69 3.42 -4.39
C THR A 358 14.40 2.14 -3.99
N VAL A 359 15.73 2.22 -3.82
CA VAL A 359 16.59 1.16 -3.28
C VAL A 359 17.76 1.81 -2.56
N ASP A 360 18.17 1.27 -1.42
CA ASP A 360 19.21 1.85 -0.57
C ASP A 360 18.94 3.34 -0.32
N ASP A 361 19.86 4.23 -0.68
CA ASP A 361 19.70 5.69 -0.59
C ASP A 361 19.37 6.36 -1.93
N ALA A 362 19.10 5.59 -2.97
CA ALA A 362 18.81 6.08 -4.31
C ALA A 362 17.30 6.16 -4.57
N LEU A 363 16.85 7.28 -5.16
CA LEU A 363 15.50 7.46 -5.69
C LEU A 363 15.59 7.66 -7.20
N PHE A 364 15.14 6.66 -7.96
CA PHE A 364 15.10 6.70 -9.41
C PHE A 364 13.79 7.29 -9.88
N GLY A 365 13.86 8.08 -10.95
CA GLY A 365 12.68 8.59 -11.62
C GLY A 365 12.89 8.70 -13.11
N SER A 366 11.79 8.94 -13.82
CA SER A 366 11.82 9.32 -15.23
C SER A 366 11.12 10.65 -15.44
N THR A 367 11.52 11.33 -16.51
CA THR A 367 10.97 12.62 -16.93
C THR A 367 10.02 12.41 -18.09
N GLN A 368 8.78 12.89 -17.98
CA GLN A 368 7.79 12.85 -19.05
C GLN A 368 7.22 14.23 -19.35
N VAL A 369 6.55 14.37 -20.51
CA VAL A 369 5.86 15.61 -20.86
C VAL A 369 4.64 15.82 -19.96
N PRO A 370 4.25 17.08 -19.65
CA PRO A 370 3.11 17.33 -18.78
C PRO A 370 1.80 16.74 -19.30
N GLY A 371 1.09 16.00 -18.44
CA GLY A 371 -0.20 15.41 -18.77
C GLY A 371 -0.14 14.06 -19.49
N ALA A 372 1.04 13.45 -19.65
CA ALA A 372 1.20 12.15 -20.30
C ALA A 372 0.47 11.01 -19.54
N SER A 373 0.65 10.92 -18.23
CA SER A 373 -0.04 9.91 -17.40
C SER A 373 -1.56 10.07 -17.45
N TYR A 374 -2.26 8.93 -17.46
CA TYR A 374 -3.73 8.89 -17.37
C TYR A 374 -4.15 9.11 -15.91
N ILE A 375 -4.93 10.17 -15.64
CA ILE A 375 -5.40 10.54 -14.28
C ILE A 375 -6.92 10.44 -14.18
N ALA A 376 -7.42 9.69 -13.19
CA ALA A 376 -8.85 9.41 -13.00
C ALA A 376 -9.73 10.68 -12.98
N ALA A 377 -9.32 11.72 -12.24
CA ALA A 377 -10.08 12.96 -12.11
C ALA A 377 -10.19 13.74 -13.43
N ARG A 378 -9.19 13.64 -14.32
CA ARG A 378 -9.17 14.31 -15.63
C ARG A 378 -10.01 13.55 -16.66
N THR A 379 -10.15 12.24 -16.47
CA THR A 379 -10.90 11.35 -17.37
C THR A 379 -12.37 11.17 -17.00
N ALA A 380 -12.78 11.58 -15.79
CA ALA A 380 -14.15 11.48 -15.30
C ALA A 380 -15.12 12.55 -15.87
N ARG A 381 -14.61 13.61 -16.52
CA ARG A 381 -15.44 14.69 -17.07
C ARG A 381 -15.93 14.36 -18.49
N GLY A 382 -16.98 13.54 -18.58
CA GLY A 382 -17.81 13.41 -19.79
C GLY A 382 -17.43 12.25 -20.72
N ALA A 383 -18.34 11.27 -20.80
CA ALA A 383 -18.55 10.29 -21.89
C ALA A 383 -17.40 9.34 -22.34
N VAL A 384 -16.16 9.50 -21.92
CA VAL A 384 -15.05 8.60 -22.30
C VAL A 384 -14.73 7.61 -21.18
N GLY A 385 -15.69 6.74 -20.85
CA GLY A 385 -15.49 5.69 -19.85
C GLY A 385 -14.34 4.76 -20.25
N ASN A 386 -13.17 4.90 -19.63
CA ASN A 386 -12.04 3.95 -19.69
C ASN A 386 -11.55 3.51 -21.09
N GLN A 387 -11.83 4.26 -22.16
CA GLN A 387 -11.35 3.91 -23.51
C GLN A 387 -9.82 4.05 -23.63
N LEU A 388 -9.18 4.81 -22.75
CA LEU A 388 -7.74 5.04 -22.75
C LEU A 388 -6.94 3.78 -22.38
N GLY A 389 -7.46 2.95 -21.46
CA GLY A 389 -6.80 1.73 -20.98
C GLY A 389 -7.42 0.43 -21.49
N ARG A 390 -8.52 0.46 -22.25
CA ARG A 390 -9.26 -0.72 -22.72
C ARG A 390 -9.29 -0.83 -24.23
N GLY A 391 -9.21 -2.04 -24.74
CA GLY A 391 -9.23 -2.32 -26.16
C GLY A 391 -7.83 -2.57 -26.72
N ASN A 392 -7.78 -2.72 -28.03
CA ASN A 392 -6.54 -3.05 -28.73
C ASN A 392 -5.67 -1.81 -28.93
N GLU A 393 -4.36 -2.05 -28.98
CA GLU A 393 -3.34 -1.07 -29.39
C GLU A 393 -3.46 0.32 -28.72
N ARG A 394 -3.79 0.33 -27.43
CA ARG A 394 -3.77 1.56 -26.63
C ARG A 394 -2.34 2.01 -26.36
N MET A 395 -2.15 3.32 -26.38
CA MET A 395 -0.86 3.99 -26.24
C MET A 395 -0.21 3.67 -24.88
N VAL A 396 1.11 3.55 -24.89
CA VAL A 396 1.93 3.48 -23.66
C VAL A 396 2.42 4.88 -23.31
N VAL A 397 2.53 5.16 -22.01
CA VAL A 397 3.11 6.41 -21.52
C VAL A 397 4.63 6.32 -21.66
N ALA A 398 5.22 7.34 -22.26
CA ALA A 398 6.65 7.41 -22.52
C ALA A 398 7.30 8.62 -21.85
N SER A 399 8.47 8.37 -21.28
CA SER A 399 9.40 9.37 -20.75
C SER A 399 10.48 9.71 -21.78
N THR A 400 11.20 10.80 -21.57
CA THR A 400 12.32 11.24 -22.42
C THR A 400 13.68 11.08 -21.74
N ALA A 401 13.71 10.90 -20.42
CA ALA A 401 14.94 10.78 -19.65
C ALA A 401 14.71 9.96 -18.37
N LEU A 402 15.80 9.41 -17.83
CA LEU A 402 15.88 8.80 -16.50
C LEU A 402 16.81 9.63 -15.63
N PHE A 403 16.62 9.56 -14.32
CA PHE A 403 17.52 10.21 -13.36
C PHE A 403 17.55 9.45 -12.04
N CYS A 404 18.60 9.70 -11.26
CA CYS A 404 18.72 9.24 -9.89
C CYS A 404 18.97 10.43 -8.97
N LEU A 405 18.21 10.48 -7.88
CA LEU A 405 18.42 11.40 -6.77
C LEU A 405 18.96 10.64 -5.56
N ASP A 406 19.63 11.34 -4.67
CA ASP A 406 19.72 10.92 -3.29
C ASP A 406 18.34 11.08 -2.62
N ARG A 407 17.80 9.98 -2.08
CA ARG A 407 16.42 9.94 -1.57
C ARG A 407 16.23 10.78 -0.31
N HIS A 408 17.30 11.13 0.39
CA HIS A 408 17.26 11.87 1.65
C HIS A 408 17.29 13.37 1.41
N THR A 409 18.28 13.81 0.63
CA THR A 409 18.60 15.21 0.36
C THR A 409 17.92 15.76 -0.89
N GLY A 410 17.54 14.89 -1.83
CA GLY A 410 17.04 15.29 -3.14
C GLY A 410 18.14 15.70 -4.12
N GLN A 411 19.42 15.56 -3.76
CA GLN A 411 20.53 15.91 -4.64
C GLN A 411 20.54 15.00 -5.87
N LEU A 412 20.64 15.60 -7.06
CA LEU A 412 20.80 14.86 -8.31
C LEU A 412 22.15 14.12 -8.31
N ARG A 413 22.11 12.80 -8.55
CA ARG A 413 23.30 11.96 -8.72
C ARG A 413 23.68 11.88 -10.19
N TRP A 414 22.72 11.56 -11.05
CA TRP A 414 22.91 11.49 -12.50
C TRP A 414 21.59 11.65 -13.26
N THR A 415 21.71 11.98 -14.54
CA THR A 415 20.61 11.99 -15.53
C THR A 415 21.07 11.25 -16.77
N TYR A 416 20.19 10.45 -17.35
CA TYR A 416 20.33 9.83 -18.66
C TYR A 416 19.29 10.43 -19.61
N ASP A 417 19.75 10.99 -20.73
CA ASP A 417 18.92 11.44 -21.85
C ASP A 417 19.54 10.91 -23.15
N GLY A 418 18.88 9.91 -23.73
CA GLY A 418 19.33 9.24 -24.96
C GLY A 418 18.77 9.86 -26.24
N GLY A 419 17.96 10.93 -26.15
CA GLY A 419 17.19 11.44 -27.28
C GLY A 419 16.13 10.45 -27.80
N SER A 420 15.60 9.60 -26.91
CA SER A 420 14.70 8.47 -27.21
C SER A 420 13.40 8.57 -26.40
N ALA A 421 12.39 7.81 -26.81
CA ALA A 421 11.19 7.59 -26.01
C ALA A 421 11.39 6.35 -25.12
N ILE A 422 11.19 6.46 -23.81
CA ILE A 422 11.38 5.39 -22.82
C ILE A 422 10.00 4.95 -22.34
N ALA A 423 9.64 3.67 -22.52
CA ALA A 423 8.34 3.19 -22.06
C ALA A 423 8.31 3.01 -20.54
N ASN A 424 7.47 3.77 -19.83
CA ASN A 424 7.42 3.78 -18.36
C ASN A 424 7.17 2.38 -17.77
N ALA A 425 6.27 1.61 -18.38
CA ALA A 425 5.89 0.26 -17.95
C ALA A 425 7.00 -0.79 -18.14
N ALA A 426 8.10 -0.41 -18.80
CA ALA A 426 9.22 -1.27 -19.16
C ALA A 426 10.54 -0.77 -18.57
N ILE A 427 10.51 -0.25 -17.34
CA ILE A 427 11.68 0.10 -16.53
C ILE A 427 11.72 -0.84 -15.33
N CYS A 428 12.85 -1.50 -15.09
CA CYS A 428 13.11 -2.32 -13.90
C CYS A 428 14.56 -2.14 -13.42
N ILE A 429 14.82 -2.46 -12.15
CA ILE A 429 16.11 -2.23 -11.49
C ILE A 429 16.48 -3.47 -10.69
N ASP A 430 17.77 -3.81 -10.68
CA ASP A 430 18.34 -4.79 -9.76
C ASP A 430 19.43 -4.18 -8.85
N GLU A 431 20.27 -5.03 -8.26
CA GLU A 431 21.34 -4.59 -7.36
C GLU A 431 22.40 -3.72 -8.04
N GLN A 432 22.59 -3.83 -9.35
CA GLN A 432 23.71 -3.19 -10.06
C GLN A 432 23.26 -2.27 -11.20
N SER A 433 22.07 -2.48 -11.74
CA SER A 433 21.69 -1.90 -13.03
C SER A 433 20.25 -1.43 -13.10
N VAL A 434 20.04 -0.43 -13.96
CA VAL A 434 18.73 0.02 -14.40
C VAL A 434 18.54 -0.47 -15.83
N TYR A 435 17.48 -1.26 -16.06
CA TYR A 435 17.11 -1.77 -17.38
C TYR A 435 15.85 -1.09 -17.87
N PHE A 436 15.81 -0.74 -19.15
CA PHE A 436 14.60 -0.20 -19.76
C PHE A 436 14.50 -0.45 -21.26
N ILE A 437 13.28 -0.38 -21.79
CA ILE A 437 13.03 -0.36 -23.23
C ILE A 437 12.88 1.09 -23.71
N GLU A 438 13.71 1.48 -24.68
CA GLU A 438 13.66 2.79 -25.34
C GLU A 438 13.49 2.67 -26.86
N SER A 439 12.96 3.71 -27.49
CA SER A 439 12.82 3.80 -28.94
C SER A 439 13.51 5.03 -29.51
N THR A 440 14.34 4.80 -30.53
CA THR A 440 14.96 5.85 -31.36
C THR A 440 14.17 6.15 -32.63
N ALA A 441 12.98 5.55 -32.80
CA ALA A 441 12.14 5.84 -33.96
C ALA A 441 11.75 7.33 -33.95
N PRO A 442 11.94 8.09 -35.04
CA PRO A 442 11.74 9.55 -35.03
C PRO A 442 10.35 9.99 -34.56
N ALA A 443 9.30 9.24 -34.93
CA ALA A 443 7.93 9.52 -34.51
C ALA A 443 7.69 9.25 -33.02
N ALA A 444 8.35 8.25 -32.43
CA ALA A 444 8.26 7.96 -31.01
C ALA A 444 9.09 8.96 -30.19
N ALA A 445 10.37 9.16 -30.55
CA ALA A 445 11.28 10.07 -29.86
C ALA A 445 10.84 11.54 -29.95
N GLY A 446 10.18 11.93 -31.05
CA GLY A 446 9.62 13.25 -31.27
C GLY A 446 8.18 13.44 -30.77
N ASP A 447 7.59 12.45 -30.08
CA ASP A 447 6.21 12.56 -29.60
C ASP A 447 6.05 13.71 -28.59
N SER A 448 4.91 14.41 -28.69
CA SER A 448 4.63 15.60 -27.88
C SER A 448 3.56 15.39 -26.81
N ASP A 449 2.77 14.30 -26.88
CA ASP A 449 1.75 13.95 -25.87
C ASP A 449 2.31 13.03 -24.76
N GLY A 450 3.50 12.45 -24.95
CA GLY A 450 4.11 11.46 -24.07
C GLY A 450 3.34 10.13 -24.08
N ARG A 451 2.64 9.85 -25.17
CA ARG A 451 1.78 8.68 -25.34
C ARG A 451 1.98 8.09 -26.73
N VAL A 452 2.66 6.96 -26.78
CA VAL A 452 3.13 6.39 -28.04
C VAL A 452 2.40 5.07 -28.30
N PRO A 453 1.78 4.87 -29.47
CA PRO A 453 1.33 3.55 -29.91
C PRO A 453 2.53 2.62 -30.07
N LEU A 454 2.44 1.36 -29.62
CA LEU A 454 3.57 0.44 -29.73
C LEU A 454 4.01 0.17 -31.17
N ALA A 455 3.10 0.26 -32.15
CA ALA A 455 3.45 0.16 -33.57
C ALA A 455 4.39 1.30 -34.03
N THR A 456 4.19 2.52 -33.50
CA THR A 456 5.08 3.67 -33.72
C THR A 456 6.37 3.53 -32.90
N PHE A 457 6.26 3.01 -31.68
CA PHE A 457 7.42 2.78 -30.80
C PHE A 457 8.43 1.81 -31.41
N THR A 458 7.97 0.74 -32.06
CA THR A 458 8.85 -0.28 -32.68
C THR A 458 9.05 -0.05 -34.19
N GLU A 459 8.79 1.17 -34.68
CA GLU A 459 8.93 1.47 -36.12
C GLU A 459 10.41 1.50 -36.52
N GLY A 460 10.72 0.96 -37.70
CA GLY A 460 12.09 1.00 -38.25
C GLY A 460 13.13 0.27 -37.40
N SER A 461 12.71 -0.70 -36.56
CA SER A 461 13.55 -1.38 -35.58
C SER A 461 14.24 -0.42 -34.60
N GLY A 462 13.55 0.65 -34.21
CA GLY A 462 14.07 1.67 -33.28
C GLY A 462 14.12 1.23 -31.82
N GLU A 463 13.55 0.08 -31.46
CA GLU A 463 13.47 -0.40 -30.08
C GLU A 463 14.75 -1.07 -29.58
N HIS A 464 15.16 -0.68 -28.38
CA HIS A 464 16.36 -1.17 -27.71
C HIS A 464 16.05 -1.50 -26.26
N ILE A 465 16.67 -2.56 -25.75
CA ILE A 465 16.85 -2.76 -24.31
C ILE A 465 18.17 -2.11 -23.93
N THR A 466 18.14 -1.20 -22.96
CA THR A 466 19.32 -0.48 -22.49
C THR A 466 19.54 -0.76 -21.01
N CYS A 467 20.81 -0.97 -20.66
CA CYS A 467 21.28 -1.16 -19.30
C CYS A 467 22.17 0.01 -18.91
N LEU A 468 21.85 0.65 -17.78
CA LEU A 468 22.71 1.62 -17.14
C LEU A 468 23.30 1.03 -15.87
N ASP A 469 24.53 1.42 -15.57
CA ASP A 469 25.09 1.29 -14.23
C ASP A 469 24.23 2.13 -13.27
N ARG A 470 23.73 1.49 -12.21
CA ARG A 470 22.75 2.08 -11.30
C ARG A 470 23.27 3.34 -10.59
N ASP A 471 24.56 3.36 -10.27
CA ASP A 471 25.14 4.39 -9.42
C ASP A 471 25.65 5.59 -10.23
N THR A 472 26.05 5.37 -11.48
CA THR A 472 26.64 6.41 -12.36
C THR A 472 25.73 6.86 -13.50
N GLY A 473 24.71 6.07 -13.84
CA GLY A 473 23.82 6.33 -14.98
C GLY A 473 24.49 6.12 -16.35
N ARG A 474 25.69 5.55 -16.39
CA ARG A 474 26.42 5.27 -17.64
C ARG A 474 25.83 4.05 -18.33
N VAL A 475 25.72 4.10 -19.64
CA VAL A 475 25.32 2.94 -20.46
C VAL A 475 26.39 1.85 -20.33
N VAL A 476 25.98 0.68 -19.83
CA VAL A 476 26.81 -0.53 -19.77
C VAL A 476 26.70 -1.27 -21.09
N TRP A 477 25.47 -1.48 -21.55
CA TRP A 477 25.19 -2.07 -22.85
C TRP A 477 23.85 -1.58 -23.38
N ARG A 478 23.69 -1.68 -24.70
CA ARG A 478 22.45 -1.43 -25.42
C ARG A 478 22.29 -2.52 -26.48
N HIS A 479 21.14 -3.15 -26.50
CA HIS A 479 20.81 -4.23 -27.44
C HIS A 479 19.58 -3.84 -28.26
N GLN A 480 19.75 -3.72 -29.58
CA GLN A 480 18.62 -3.58 -30.50
C GLN A 480 17.84 -4.89 -30.54
N CYS A 481 16.52 -4.80 -30.38
CA CYS A 481 15.66 -5.98 -30.31
C CYS A 481 14.53 -5.90 -31.35
N ASP A 482 13.93 -7.03 -31.67
CA ASP A 482 12.69 -7.09 -32.46
C ASP A 482 11.54 -7.43 -31.50
N LEU A 483 10.83 -6.39 -31.06
CA LEU A 483 9.70 -6.55 -30.15
C LEU A 483 8.39 -6.51 -30.92
N LEU A 484 7.76 -7.67 -31.07
CA LEU A 484 6.51 -7.85 -31.79
C LEU A 484 5.28 -7.24 -31.07
N PHE A 485 5.49 -6.46 -30.01
CA PHE A 485 4.47 -6.03 -29.07
C PHE A 485 3.55 -4.97 -29.67
N ARG A 486 2.25 -5.09 -29.43
CA ARG A 486 1.22 -4.16 -29.93
C ARG A 486 0.25 -3.69 -28.86
N HIS A 487 0.06 -4.46 -27.79
CA HIS A 487 -0.90 -4.13 -26.73
C HIS A 487 -0.24 -3.63 -25.44
N VAL A 488 0.75 -4.36 -24.93
CA VAL A 488 1.50 -4.04 -23.71
C VAL A 488 2.97 -4.35 -23.89
N MET A 489 3.78 -3.71 -23.07
CA MET A 489 5.22 -3.88 -23.02
C MET A 489 5.67 -3.70 -21.56
N HIS A 490 6.35 -4.73 -21.04
CA HIS A 490 6.84 -4.82 -19.68
C HIS A 490 8.28 -5.29 -19.68
N LEU A 491 9.02 -4.86 -18.66
CA LEU A 491 10.36 -5.35 -18.37
C LEU A 491 10.42 -5.76 -16.89
N SER A 492 10.96 -6.94 -16.65
CA SER A 492 11.26 -7.46 -15.32
C SER A 492 12.69 -7.97 -15.27
N CYS A 493 13.32 -7.91 -14.11
CA CYS A 493 14.64 -8.50 -13.91
C CYS A 493 14.69 -9.31 -12.61
N ALA A 494 15.37 -10.45 -12.67
CA ALA A 494 15.63 -11.31 -11.53
C ALA A 494 16.74 -12.31 -11.87
N GLN A 495 17.58 -12.67 -10.89
CA GLN A 495 18.57 -13.75 -11.00
C GLN A 495 19.46 -13.66 -12.27
N GLY A 496 19.90 -12.45 -12.61
CA GLY A 496 20.77 -12.22 -13.78
C GLY A 496 20.07 -12.36 -15.13
N VAL A 497 18.73 -12.35 -15.16
CA VAL A 497 17.91 -12.35 -16.37
C VAL A 497 17.06 -11.08 -16.45
N VAL A 498 17.04 -10.47 -17.62
CA VAL A 498 16.10 -9.41 -18.00
C VAL A 498 15.05 -10.02 -18.92
N LEU A 499 13.78 -9.93 -18.55
CA LEU A 499 12.65 -10.51 -19.26
C LEU A 499 11.76 -9.40 -19.83
N ALA A 500 11.77 -9.26 -21.16
CA ALA A 500 10.81 -8.44 -21.87
C ALA A 500 9.54 -9.25 -22.15
N GLY A 501 8.40 -8.71 -21.75
CA GLY A 501 7.08 -9.31 -21.92
C GLY A 501 6.14 -8.38 -22.66
N GLY A 502 5.37 -8.91 -23.61
CA GLY A 502 4.38 -8.12 -24.33
C GLY A 502 3.32 -8.97 -25.01
N CYS A 503 2.43 -8.32 -25.73
CA CYS A 503 1.31 -8.99 -26.39
C CYS A 503 1.02 -8.40 -27.77
N ARG A 504 0.65 -9.25 -28.73
CA ARG A 504 0.08 -8.85 -30.02
C ARG A 504 -1.15 -9.68 -30.37
N SER A 505 -1.99 -9.16 -31.24
CA SER A 505 -3.07 -9.94 -31.86
C SER A 505 -2.47 -10.82 -32.97
N HIS A 506 -2.87 -12.09 -33.01
CA HIS A 506 -2.50 -13.03 -34.05
C HIS A 506 -3.74 -13.84 -34.45
N GLU A 507 -4.18 -13.67 -35.71
CA GLU A 507 -5.42 -14.24 -36.22
C GLU A 507 -6.65 -13.90 -35.34
N ARG A 508 -7.24 -14.90 -34.68
CA ARG A 508 -8.41 -14.79 -33.80
C ARG A 508 -8.06 -14.89 -32.31
N ASP A 509 -6.78 -14.83 -31.94
CA ASP A 509 -6.31 -14.88 -30.54
C ASP A 509 -5.29 -13.77 -30.22
N PHE A 510 -5.01 -13.60 -28.93
CA PHE A 510 -3.89 -12.82 -28.44
C PHE A 510 -2.71 -13.74 -28.14
N TRP A 511 -1.50 -13.31 -28.51
CA TRP A 511 -0.27 -14.05 -28.23
C TRP A 511 0.58 -13.24 -27.28
N TYR A 512 0.99 -13.87 -26.18
CA TYR A 512 1.99 -13.32 -25.27
C TYR A 512 3.37 -13.70 -25.77
N HIS A 513 4.26 -12.71 -25.78
CA HIS A 513 5.62 -12.83 -26.26
C HIS A 513 6.55 -12.56 -25.09
N LEU A 514 7.43 -13.51 -24.81
CA LEU A 514 8.47 -13.44 -23.79
C LEU A 514 9.83 -13.51 -24.48
N ARG A 515 10.73 -12.59 -24.12
CA ARG A 515 12.10 -12.50 -24.63
C ARG A 515 13.02 -12.33 -23.43
N ALA A 516 13.93 -13.28 -23.21
CA ALA A 516 14.86 -13.25 -22.08
C ALA A 516 16.26 -12.92 -22.56
N TYR A 517 16.94 -12.09 -21.79
CA TYR A 517 18.28 -11.59 -22.05
C TYR A 517 19.14 -11.75 -20.80
N ARG A 518 20.44 -11.95 -21.00
CA ARG A 518 21.40 -11.99 -19.90
C ARG A 518 21.62 -10.57 -19.37
N ALA A 519 21.47 -10.39 -18.07
CA ALA A 519 21.62 -9.08 -17.42
C ALA A 519 23.01 -8.45 -17.60
N THR A 520 24.06 -9.28 -17.71
CA THR A 520 25.45 -8.82 -17.75
C THR A 520 25.85 -8.15 -19.07
N ASP A 521 25.28 -8.58 -20.20
CA ASP A 521 25.71 -8.15 -21.54
C ASP A 521 24.57 -7.94 -22.56
N GLY A 522 23.32 -8.19 -22.17
CA GLY A 522 22.16 -8.07 -23.06
C GLY A 522 22.06 -9.18 -24.11
N SER A 523 22.88 -10.23 -24.05
CA SER A 523 22.80 -11.35 -24.99
C SER A 523 21.46 -12.10 -24.88
N PRO A 524 20.79 -12.45 -25.99
CA PRO A 524 19.57 -13.23 -25.94
C PRO A 524 19.79 -14.61 -25.32
N LEU A 525 18.89 -15.03 -24.43
CA LEU A 525 18.89 -16.35 -23.81
C LEU A 525 17.88 -17.28 -24.45
N TRP A 526 16.62 -16.84 -24.56
CA TRP A 526 15.53 -17.61 -25.14
C TRP A 526 14.34 -16.73 -25.50
N GLU A 527 13.49 -17.26 -26.38
CA GLU A 527 12.23 -16.65 -26.78
C GLU A 527 11.07 -17.63 -26.59
N ARG A 528 9.89 -17.11 -26.25
CA ARG A 528 8.68 -17.90 -26.14
C ARG A 528 7.45 -17.11 -26.57
N ASP A 529 6.69 -17.72 -27.46
CA ASP A 529 5.39 -17.23 -27.90
C ASP A 529 4.30 -18.15 -27.35
N VAL A 530 3.28 -17.57 -26.71
CA VAL A 530 2.25 -18.30 -25.98
C VAL A 530 0.86 -17.83 -26.41
N PRO A 531 0.06 -18.67 -27.09
CA PRO A 531 -1.32 -18.32 -27.40
C PRO A 531 -2.13 -18.22 -26.11
N SER A 532 -2.90 -17.13 -25.98
CA SER A 532 -3.65 -16.85 -24.75
C SER A 532 -4.83 -17.79 -24.55
N GLY A 533 -5.42 -18.28 -25.65
CA GLY A 533 -6.65 -19.07 -25.66
C GLY A 533 -7.90 -18.27 -25.31
N PHE A 534 -7.82 -16.93 -25.26
CA PHE A 534 -8.94 -16.06 -24.87
C PHE A 534 -9.81 -15.59 -26.03
N GLY A 535 -9.25 -15.60 -27.25
CA GLY A 535 -9.87 -15.07 -28.44
C GLY A 535 -10.00 -13.55 -28.45
N THR A 536 -10.06 -12.97 -29.66
CA THR A 536 -10.10 -11.50 -29.88
C THR A 536 -11.49 -10.88 -29.92
N LYS A 537 -12.57 -11.67 -29.74
CA LYS A 537 -13.97 -11.17 -29.80
C LYS A 537 -14.31 -10.12 -28.74
N ASP A 538 -13.59 -10.10 -27.63
CA ASP A 538 -13.79 -9.16 -26.52
C ASP A 538 -12.44 -8.57 -26.14
N THR A 539 -12.26 -7.29 -26.42
CA THR A 539 -10.99 -6.55 -26.26
C THR A 539 -10.98 -5.67 -25.00
N ASP A 540 -12.12 -5.55 -24.30
CA ASP A 540 -12.28 -4.56 -23.22
C ASP A 540 -11.96 -5.12 -21.83
N HIS A 541 -11.81 -6.44 -21.74
CA HIS A 541 -11.55 -7.15 -20.50
C HIS A 541 -10.08 -7.50 -20.29
N GLY A 542 -9.15 -6.88 -21.02
CA GLY A 542 -7.70 -6.95 -20.71
C GLY A 542 -7.08 -8.32 -20.82
N LYS A 543 -7.58 -9.13 -21.76
CA LYS A 543 -6.95 -10.40 -22.11
C LYS A 543 -5.54 -10.18 -22.64
N GLN A 544 -5.33 -9.09 -23.36
CA GLN A 544 -4.08 -8.68 -23.98
C GLN A 544 -3.12 -7.94 -23.03
N ASP A 545 -3.48 -7.76 -21.76
CA ASP A 545 -2.80 -6.83 -20.84
C ASP A 545 -2.09 -7.53 -19.68
N LYS A 546 -1.45 -8.68 -19.92
CA LYS A 546 -0.91 -9.52 -18.84
C LYS A 546 0.57 -9.29 -18.59
N HIS A 547 0.90 -9.16 -17.31
CA HIS A 547 2.26 -9.21 -16.79
C HIS A 547 2.67 -10.64 -16.44
N ALA A 548 3.90 -11.03 -16.75
CA ALA A 548 4.45 -12.32 -16.34
C ALA A 548 5.04 -12.21 -14.92
N MET A 549 4.68 -13.12 -14.03
CA MET A 549 5.25 -13.15 -12.67
C MET A 549 6.59 -13.89 -12.70
N ILE A 550 7.56 -13.44 -11.91
CA ILE A 550 8.80 -14.18 -11.65
C ILE A 550 8.78 -14.63 -10.19
N ILE A 551 8.71 -15.95 -9.97
CA ILE A 551 8.66 -16.55 -8.63
C ILE A 551 9.80 -17.55 -8.51
N GLY A 552 10.84 -17.19 -7.74
CA GLY A 552 12.09 -17.93 -7.77
C GLY A 552 12.63 -17.99 -9.21
N ASN A 553 13.16 -19.13 -9.64
CA ASN A 553 13.74 -19.31 -10.97
C ASN A 553 12.69 -19.66 -12.05
N THR A 554 11.46 -19.15 -11.95
CA THR A 554 10.37 -19.53 -12.84
C THR A 554 9.51 -18.33 -13.22
N VAL A 555 9.23 -18.24 -14.52
CA VAL A 555 8.28 -17.29 -15.10
C VAL A 555 6.91 -17.95 -15.13
N TYR A 556 5.88 -17.24 -14.66
CA TYR A 556 4.50 -17.71 -14.64
C TYR A 556 3.59 -16.80 -15.46
N LEU A 557 2.87 -17.43 -16.39
CA LEU A 557 1.65 -16.92 -17.00
C LEU A 557 0.52 -17.88 -16.70
N LYS A 558 -0.72 -17.43 -16.89
CA LYS A 558 -1.91 -18.30 -16.77
C LYS A 558 -1.78 -19.55 -17.67
N GLN A 559 -1.24 -19.37 -18.86
CA GLN A 559 -1.12 -20.39 -19.91
C GLN A 559 -0.01 -21.41 -19.64
N GLY A 560 0.89 -21.15 -18.69
CA GLY A 560 2.02 -22.02 -18.43
C GLY A 560 3.11 -21.33 -17.63
N ASN A 561 4.05 -22.14 -17.15
CA ASN A 561 5.27 -21.66 -16.53
C ASN A 561 6.51 -22.18 -17.24
N PHE A 562 7.61 -21.43 -17.08
CA PHE A 562 8.85 -21.64 -17.81
C PHE A 562 10.04 -21.39 -16.88
N ASP A 563 11.11 -22.16 -17.05
CA ASP A 563 12.39 -21.86 -16.41
C ASP A 563 12.87 -20.46 -16.82
N LEU A 564 13.25 -19.61 -15.86
CA LEU A 564 13.62 -18.21 -16.12
C LEU A 564 14.88 -18.11 -17.01
N THR A 565 15.82 -19.04 -16.88
CA THR A 565 17.10 -19.01 -17.59
C THR A 565 17.08 -19.74 -18.93
N LYS A 566 16.21 -20.74 -19.08
CA LYS A 566 16.17 -21.64 -20.26
C LYS A 566 14.91 -21.49 -21.10
N GLY A 567 13.86 -20.90 -20.55
CA GLY A 567 12.54 -20.81 -21.19
C GLY A 567 11.83 -22.15 -21.36
N THR A 568 12.36 -23.24 -20.80
CA THR A 568 11.78 -24.59 -20.92
C THR A 568 10.49 -24.69 -20.13
N PRO A 569 9.38 -25.21 -20.70
CA PRO A 569 8.12 -25.34 -19.98
C PRO A 569 8.23 -26.30 -18.78
N LEU A 570 7.61 -25.95 -17.65
CA LEU A 570 7.68 -26.74 -16.42
C LEU A 570 6.34 -27.41 -16.05
N GLY A 571 5.29 -27.23 -16.86
CA GLY A 571 4.05 -28.01 -16.78
C GLY A 571 3.00 -27.56 -15.76
N TYR A 572 3.15 -26.39 -15.14
CA TYR A 572 2.15 -25.79 -14.25
C TYR A 572 1.23 -24.83 -15.01
N ARG A 573 -0.08 -24.89 -14.74
CA ARG A 573 -1.11 -23.99 -15.27
C ARG A 573 -2.17 -23.75 -14.21
N PHE A 574 -2.83 -22.60 -14.25
CA PHE A 574 -3.85 -22.24 -13.26
C PHE A 574 -5.00 -21.43 -13.90
N PRO A 575 -6.27 -21.65 -13.51
CA PRO A 575 -7.40 -20.96 -14.10
C PRO A 575 -7.71 -19.63 -13.41
N THR A 576 -7.45 -18.51 -14.07
CA THR A 576 -7.89 -17.16 -13.62
C THR A 576 -8.92 -16.55 -14.56
N SER A 577 -9.68 -15.58 -14.06
CA SER A 577 -10.50 -14.69 -14.89
C SER A 577 -9.62 -13.89 -15.84
N SER A 578 -10.04 -13.74 -17.09
CA SER A 578 -9.27 -13.06 -18.14
C SER A 578 -8.88 -11.62 -17.81
N CYS A 579 -9.64 -10.94 -16.96
CA CYS A 579 -9.48 -9.52 -16.65
C CYS A 579 -8.79 -9.20 -15.33
N ALA A 580 -8.32 -10.20 -14.57
CA ALA A 580 -7.59 -9.93 -13.33
C ALA A 580 -6.09 -10.09 -13.56
N GLU A 581 -5.31 -9.18 -12.97
CA GLU A 581 -3.87 -9.38 -12.84
C GLU A 581 -3.58 -10.36 -11.70
N CYS A 582 -2.37 -10.92 -11.69
CA CYS A 582 -1.94 -11.82 -10.62
C CYS A 582 -0.93 -11.14 -9.69
N SER A 583 -0.93 -11.57 -8.44
CA SER A 583 0.12 -11.31 -7.47
C SER A 583 0.59 -12.64 -6.90
N SER A 584 1.77 -12.65 -6.30
CA SER A 584 2.34 -13.90 -5.80
C SER A 584 3.21 -13.74 -4.58
N SER A 585 3.47 -14.87 -3.96
CA SER A 585 4.47 -15.11 -2.93
C SER A 585 5.35 -16.29 -3.38
N LEU A 586 6.30 -16.72 -2.55
CA LEU A 586 7.11 -17.91 -2.86
C LEU A 586 6.34 -19.23 -2.75
N LYS A 587 5.08 -19.22 -2.29
CA LYS A 587 4.26 -20.44 -2.13
C LYS A 587 2.97 -20.44 -2.95
N HIS A 588 2.42 -19.27 -3.28
CA HIS A 588 1.09 -19.17 -3.88
C HIS A 588 1.03 -18.05 -4.92
N ILE A 589 0.20 -18.27 -5.95
CA ILE A 589 -0.31 -17.23 -6.84
C ILE A 589 -1.71 -16.84 -6.35
N PHE A 590 -2.02 -15.55 -6.41
CA PHE A 590 -3.31 -14.97 -6.05
C PHE A 590 -3.90 -14.23 -7.23
N SER A 591 -5.19 -14.45 -7.50
CA SER A 591 -5.93 -13.71 -8.52
C SER A 591 -7.44 -13.83 -8.29
N ARG A 592 -8.22 -13.31 -9.23
CA ARG A 592 -9.66 -13.52 -9.29
C ARG A 592 -9.97 -14.76 -10.14
N ASN A 593 -10.73 -15.69 -9.57
CA ASN A 593 -11.31 -16.81 -10.29
C ASN A 593 -12.79 -16.98 -9.91
N GLY A 594 -13.66 -17.23 -10.89
CA GLY A 594 -15.10 -17.25 -10.66
C GLY A 594 -15.66 -15.97 -10.02
N GLY A 595 -14.98 -14.83 -10.20
CA GLY A 595 -15.35 -13.56 -9.55
C GLY A 595 -14.88 -13.39 -8.09
N CYS A 596 -14.22 -14.38 -7.49
CA CYS A 596 -13.82 -14.35 -6.07
C CYS A 596 -12.28 -14.31 -5.91
N PRO A 597 -11.75 -13.77 -4.79
CA PRO A 597 -10.33 -13.93 -4.44
C PRO A 597 -9.98 -15.41 -4.32
N THR A 598 -8.93 -15.83 -5.02
CA THR A 598 -8.54 -17.23 -5.13
C THR A 598 -7.02 -17.36 -5.03
N ALA A 599 -6.56 -18.35 -4.26
CA ALA A 599 -5.15 -18.74 -4.17
C ALA A 599 -4.89 -20.03 -4.98
N PHE A 600 -3.68 -20.17 -5.52
CA PHE A 600 -3.21 -21.34 -6.24
C PHE A 600 -1.84 -21.73 -5.69
N ALA A 601 -1.76 -22.89 -5.03
CA ALA A 601 -0.52 -23.38 -4.45
C ALA A 601 0.47 -23.83 -5.54
N LEU A 602 1.72 -23.35 -5.45
CA LEU A 602 2.77 -23.63 -6.43
C LEU A 602 3.27 -25.08 -6.40
N ASN A 603 3.15 -25.75 -5.26
CA ASN A 603 3.46 -27.19 -5.12
C ASN A 603 2.29 -28.10 -5.56
N GLY A 604 1.19 -27.52 -6.04
CA GLY A 604 0.00 -28.24 -6.48
C GLY A 604 -0.12 -28.37 -8.00
N LYS A 605 -1.31 -28.76 -8.46
CA LYS A 605 -1.68 -28.85 -9.88
C LYS A 605 -2.51 -27.66 -10.36
N GLY A 606 -2.28 -26.47 -9.78
CA GLY A 606 -2.99 -25.23 -10.13
C GLY A 606 -4.49 -25.22 -9.85
N LYS A 607 -4.96 -26.05 -8.92
CA LYS A 607 -6.35 -25.99 -8.43
C LYS A 607 -6.52 -24.76 -7.55
N GLY A 608 -7.48 -23.91 -7.89
CA GLY A 608 -7.78 -22.70 -7.12
C GLY A 608 -8.57 -22.99 -5.85
N VAL A 609 -8.22 -22.30 -4.77
CA VAL A 609 -8.96 -22.28 -3.49
C VAL A 609 -9.53 -20.88 -3.28
N THR A 610 -10.85 -20.78 -3.23
CA THR A 610 -11.54 -19.50 -2.98
C THR A 610 -11.34 -19.07 -1.53
N LEU A 611 -10.79 -17.87 -1.33
CA LEU A 611 -10.50 -17.31 0.00
C LEU A 611 -11.76 -16.70 0.64
N CYS A 612 -12.65 -16.12 -0.17
CA CYS A 612 -13.90 -15.51 0.27
C CYS A 612 -14.87 -15.41 -0.91
N SER A 613 -16.12 -15.82 -0.73
CA SER A 613 -17.16 -15.73 -1.76
C SER A 613 -17.97 -14.44 -1.73
N ALA A 614 -17.85 -13.65 -0.65
CA ALA A 614 -18.63 -12.42 -0.44
C ALA A 614 -18.00 -11.17 -1.07
N MET A 615 -16.74 -11.25 -1.52
CA MET A 615 -15.95 -10.12 -1.99
C MET A 615 -15.38 -10.35 -3.38
N ARG A 616 -15.17 -9.25 -4.12
CA ARG A 616 -14.60 -9.27 -5.47
C ARG A 616 -13.26 -8.52 -5.53
N PRO A 617 -12.18 -9.13 -6.04
CA PRO A 617 -10.93 -8.41 -6.31
C PRO A 617 -11.07 -7.39 -7.46
N GLY A 618 -10.14 -6.43 -7.52
CA GLY A 618 -10.06 -5.43 -8.59
C GLY A 618 -9.73 -6.03 -9.96
N CYS A 619 -9.71 -5.21 -11.02
CA CYS A 619 -9.30 -5.67 -12.37
C CYS A 619 -7.79 -5.52 -12.64
N TYR A 620 -7.03 -5.09 -11.63
CA TYR A 620 -5.57 -5.11 -11.61
C TYR A 620 -5.11 -5.79 -10.32
N ILE A 621 -3.86 -5.58 -9.88
CA ILE A 621 -3.34 -6.16 -8.64
C ILE A 621 -4.04 -5.54 -7.43
N SER A 622 -4.80 -6.36 -6.70
CA SER A 622 -5.52 -5.93 -5.50
C SER A 622 -5.37 -6.88 -4.30
N ILE A 623 -4.85 -8.09 -4.50
CA ILE A 623 -4.59 -9.05 -3.42
C ILE A 623 -3.10 -8.97 -3.12
N ILE A 624 -2.71 -8.60 -1.91
CA ILE A 624 -1.30 -8.42 -1.52
C ILE A 624 -0.90 -9.49 -0.50
N PRO A 625 -0.07 -10.48 -0.90
CA PRO A 625 0.40 -11.53 -0.02
C PRO A 625 1.76 -11.19 0.62
N ALA A 626 1.79 -10.25 1.55
CA ALA A 626 3.01 -9.76 2.20
C ALA A 626 2.81 -9.61 3.72
N GLY A 627 3.89 -9.61 4.50
CA GLY A 627 3.80 -9.54 5.97
C GLY A 627 3.37 -10.84 6.65
N GLY A 628 3.45 -11.96 5.95
CA GLY A 628 2.91 -13.24 6.39
C GLY A 628 1.39 -13.27 6.51
N ILE A 629 0.71 -12.32 5.87
CA ILE A 629 -0.75 -12.22 5.76
C ILE A 629 -1.14 -12.04 4.29
N VAL A 630 -2.45 -12.11 4.02
CA VAL A 630 -3.01 -11.75 2.70
C VAL A 630 -4.01 -10.64 2.91
N VAL A 631 -3.85 -9.52 2.20
CA VAL A 631 -4.73 -8.37 2.33
C VAL A 631 -5.40 -8.05 1.00
N LEU A 632 -6.68 -7.70 1.04
CA LEU A 632 -7.48 -7.25 -0.09
C LEU A 632 -8.20 -5.95 0.30
N PRO A 633 -7.68 -4.78 -0.11
CA PRO A 633 -8.40 -3.52 0.03
C PRO A 633 -9.69 -3.50 -0.81
N ALA A 634 -10.59 -2.56 -0.52
CA ALA A 634 -11.90 -2.38 -1.17
C ALA A 634 -11.85 -1.90 -2.64
N LEU A 635 -10.91 -2.42 -3.43
CA LEU A 635 -10.72 -2.16 -4.86
C LEU A 635 -11.77 -2.88 -5.73
N SER A 636 -12.90 -3.28 -5.15
CA SER A 636 -14.14 -3.59 -5.86
C SER A 636 -14.95 -2.35 -6.22
N ALA A 637 -14.50 -1.15 -5.83
CA ALA A 637 -15.18 0.12 -6.08
C ALA A 637 -15.61 0.27 -7.56
N GLY A 638 -16.78 0.88 -7.76
CA GLY A 638 -17.44 0.96 -9.08
C GLY A 638 -18.08 -0.34 -9.56
N CYS A 639 -18.24 -1.35 -8.69
CA CYS A 639 -18.96 -2.59 -9.00
C CYS A 639 -20.43 -2.49 -8.62
N THR A 640 -21.30 -2.83 -9.57
CA THR A 640 -22.74 -2.97 -9.39
C THR A 640 -23.20 -4.43 -9.26
N CYS A 641 -22.26 -5.39 -9.31
CA CYS A 641 -22.58 -6.81 -9.15
C CYS A 641 -22.97 -7.13 -7.69
N GLY A 642 -23.79 -8.18 -7.50
CA GLY A 642 -24.34 -8.60 -6.21
C GLY A 642 -23.34 -9.26 -5.24
N TYR A 643 -22.22 -8.60 -4.95
CA TYR A 643 -21.32 -8.99 -3.85
C TYR A 643 -21.78 -8.30 -2.57
N THR A 644 -21.98 -9.07 -1.50
CA THR A 644 -22.60 -8.58 -0.26
C THR A 644 -21.69 -7.66 0.56
N LEU A 645 -20.37 -7.70 0.36
CA LEU A 645 -19.40 -6.89 1.09
C LEU A 645 -18.50 -6.08 0.15
N GLN A 646 -18.53 -4.76 0.31
CA GLN A 646 -17.58 -3.82 -0.30
C GLN A 646 -16.75 -3.18 0.83
N THR A 647 -15.69 -3.86 1.22
CA THR A 647 -14.84 -3.50 2.37
C THR A 647 -13.40 -3.96 2.11
N SER A 648 -12.47 -3.57 2.97
CA SER A 648 -11.13 -4.14 2.99
C SER A 648 -11.10 -5.34 3.94
N ILE A 649 -10.25 -6.33 3.67
CA ILE A 649 -10.12 -7.54 4.49
C ILE A 649 -8.65 -7.98 4.58
N GLY A 650 -8.24 -8.40 5.77
CA GLY A 650 -6.98 -9.10 6.01
C GLY A 650 -7.23 -10.55 6.41
N TRP A 651 -6.33 -11.43 6.00
CA TRP A 651 -6.37 -12.85 6.30
C TRP A 651 -5.07 -13.31 6.92
N LEU A 652 -5.18 -14.15 7.94
CA LEU A 652 -4.06 -14.86 8.54
C LEU A 652 -4.00 -16.28 7.97
N PRO A 653 -2.83 -16.72 7.42
CA PRO A 653 -2.57 -18.12 7.09
C PRO A 653 -2.79 -19.05 8.28
N ARG A 654 -3.42 -20.20 8.04
CA ARG A 654 -3.55 -21.31 9.01
C ARG A 654 -2.48 -22.37 8.83
#